data_AF-A0A7X3LG92-F1
#
_entry.id   AF-A0A7X3LG92-F1
#
_cell.length_a   1.000
_cell.length_b   1.000
_cell.length_c   1.000
_cell.angle_alpha   90.00
_cell.angle_beta   90.00
_cell.angle_gamma   90.00
#
_symmetry.space_group_name_H-M   'P 1'
#
loop_
_entity.id
_entity.type
_entity.pdbx_description
1 polymer ?
#
loop_
_entity_poly.entity_id
_entity_poly.type
_entity_poly.pdbx_seq_one_letter_code
_entity_poly.pdbx_strand_id
1 'polypeptide(L)'
;MNRPGLQEIMKERILILDGAMGTMIQQVDLGPQDFGGEDLEGCNEMLVLTRPDVIEEIHEKYLEAGADLIETNTFGATSVVLAEYDIPEKSREINLKSAEIARRAADKFSTPDKPRYVIGAMGPTTKTLSVTGGVTFEELVISYEEQAFALIEGRVDALLLETSQDTLNVKAGSIGIRRAFDNSGVTLPVMISGTIEPMGTTLAGQNIEAFYISLEHLNPVSVGLNCATGPEFMRDHIRSLSAMAKTAVSCYPNAGLPDENGNYHESPDSLARKMEDFAKQGWLNIAGGCCGTTPDHIRALSDVMSQYEPRPMEGTHSPAISGIDPVYVESENRPYMVGERTNVLGSRKFKRLIVEGKYEEASEIARAQVKNGAHVIDVCVQDPDRDETEDMEKFLELVAKKVKVPLMIDTTDAEVIDLSLKYSQGKSIINSINLEDGEEKFERVTPLIHKYGAAVVVGTIDETGQAIHRDDKLKVAQRSYDLLVNKYKLSPEDLIFDTLVFPVGTGDEQYIGSAKETIEGIRLIKEAMPECHTILGISNVSFGLPEAGREVLNSVFLYECTKAGLDYAIVNTEKLERYASIPEEERKLAEALIYETNDETLAAFVAAFRNKKVEKKEKLSSLSLEERLATYVVEGTKEGLIPDLDAALQKYGALEIINGPLMAGMSEVGRLFNNNELIVAEVLQSAEVMKASVSYLEQFMEKNESSVKGKMLLATVKGDVHDIGKNLVEIILSNNGYHIVNLGIKVAPETIIDAYRKEKADMIGLSGLLVKSAQQMVVTAQDLKNAGVNVPIMVGGAALTRKFTKNRIRPEYEGMVVYAKDAMDGLDIANKLMDPVQREIMQSEMQAELEALAAEVEKPRVMPELTRAAKSSVSTDVPVFNPPDLERHIIRNYPIGHIIPYMNMQMLLGHHLGLRGQVEQLLAEGNEKAIELKATVDSLLDQAATEGIIRAHAMYRFFPAQSRGNDIVIYDPEDTTKVLHTFSFPRQNVPPFMCLADFLKSADSGQMDYVGFLVVTAGHGISKLSSEWKDKGDYLRSHALQSVALETAEALAERVHHMMRDSWGFPDPADMTMKQRHGARYQGIRVSFGYPACPDLEDQEPLFRLMKPEDIGVELTEGFMMEPEASVSAMVFAHPEARYFNVDKVK
;
A
#
# COMPACT_ATOMS: atom_id res chain seq x y z
N MET A 1 -2.53 33.85 -41.19
CA MET A 1 -1.65 34.20 -40.06
C MET A 1 -1.33 32.90 -39.36
N ASN A 2 -0.07 32.64 -39.02
CA ASN A 2 0.31 31.36 -38.42
C ASN A 2 -0.21 31.32 -36.97
N ARG A 3 -1.14 30.40 -36.70
CA ARG A 3 -1.59 30.08 -35.34
C ARG A 3 -0.38 29.55 -34.54
N PRO A 4 -0.11 30.02 -33.31
CA PRO A 4 1.03 29.54 -32.52
C PRO A 4 0.94 28.03 -32.28
N GLY A 5 2.09 27.38 -32.14
CA GLY A 5 2.16 25.95 -31.86
C GLY A 5 1.56 25.63 -30.49
N LEU A 6 0.95 24.47 -30.35
CA LEU A 6 0.34 24.04 -29.08
C LEU A 6 1.36 24.04 -27.92
N GLN A 7 2.59 23.59 -28.19
CA GLN A 7 3.68 23.57 -27.19
C GLN A 7 4.16 24.97 -26.78
N GLU A 8 4.01 25.98 -27.64
CA GLU A 8 4.38 27.37 -27.33
C GLU A 8 3.35 27.96 -26.36
N ILE A 9 2.07 27.80 -26.65
CA ILE A 9 1.01 28.41 -25.85
C ILE A 9 0.85 27.77 -24.46
N MET A 10 1.17 26.48 -24.30
CA MET A 10 1.22 25.80 -22.98
C MET A 10 2.29 26.38 -22.03
N LYS A 11 3.27 27.14 -22.54
CA LYS A 11 4.27 27.86 -21.72
C LYS A 11 3.78 29.23 -21.28
N GLU A 12 2.78 29.78 -21.95
CA GLU A 12 2.31 31.14 -21.71
C GLU A 12 1.11 31.17 -20.75
N ARG A 13 0.25 30.14 -20.79
CA ARG A 13 -0.92 30.02 -19.91
C ARG A 13 -1.36 28.57 -19.72
N ILE A 14 -2.14 28.34 -18.67
CA ILE A 14 -2.84 27.06 -18.48
C ILE A 14 -3.95 26.96 -19.53
N LEU A 15 -3.90 25.91 -20.36
CA LEU A 15 -4.91 25.66 -21.39
C LEU A 15 -6.11 24.92 -20.83
N ILE A 16 -7.29 25.20 -21.39
CA ILE A 16 -8.54 24.53 -21.00
C ILE A 16 -8.93 23.49 -22.04
N LEU A 17 -8.90 22.23 -21.66
CA LEU A 17 -9.53 21.12 -22.38
C LEU A 17 -11.04 21.14 -22.10
N ASP A 18 -11.84 20.62 -23.03
CA ASP A 18 -13.29 20.54 -22.87
C ASP A 18 -13.73 19.54 -21.78
N GLY A 19 -15.04 19.34 -21.69
CA GLY A 19 -15.66 18.40 -20.77
C GLY A 19 -16.12 17.14 -21.47
N ALA A 20 -16.91 16.31 -20.78
CA ALA A 20 -17.36 15.05 -21.36
C ALA A 20 -18.28 15.21 -22.59
N MET A 21 -17.93 14.48 -23.66
CA MET A 21 -18.79 14.29 -24.83
C MET A 21 -19.95 13.31 -24.53
N GLY A 22 -19.64 12.15 -23.93
CA GLY A 22 -20.63 11.10 -23.68
C GLY A 22 -21.81 11.54 -22.81
N THR A 23 -21.56 12.20 -21.68
CA THR A 23 -22.64 12.70 -20.81
C THR A 23 -23.43 13.84 -21.43
N MET A 24 -22.83 14.63 -22.33
CA MET A 24 -23.55 15.65 -23.11
C MET A 24 -24.47 15.03 -24.16
N ILE A 25 -24.04 13.94 -24.81
CA ILE A 25 -24.88 13.15 -25.71
C ILE A 25 -26.07 12.54 -24.96
N GLN A 26 -25.85 11.99 -23.76
CA GLN A 26 -26.91 11.41 -22.92
C GLN A 26 -27.99 12.42 -22.48
N GLN A 27 -27.67 13.73 -22.47
CA GLN A 27 -28.65 14.78 -22.18
C GLN A 27 -29.53 15.13 -23.37
N VAL A 28 -29.18 14.63 -24.56
CA VAL A 28 -30.01 14.75 -25.76
C VAL A 28 -30.93 13.53 -25.81
N ASP A 29 -32.23 13.76 -26.00
CA ASP A 29 -33.25 12.72 -26.11
C ASP A 29 -33.13 11.98 -27.47
N LEU A 30 -32.08 11.17 -27.60
CA LEU A 30 -31.75 10.36 -28.77
C LEU A 30 -32.30 8.95 -28.60
N GLY A 31 -32.87 8.38 -29.67
CA GLY A 31 -33.31 6.99 -29.70
C GLY A 31 -32.44 6.12 -30.61
N PRO A 32 -32.69 4.79 -30.67
CA PRO A 32 -31.89 3.86 -31.47
C PRO A 32 -31.71 4.27 -32.95
N GLN A 33 -32.74 4.89 -33.53
CA GLN A 33 -32.71 5.33 -34.93
C GLN A 33 -31.69 6.46 -35.18
N ASP A 34 -31.40 7.28 -34.16
CA ASP A 34 -30.37 8.31 -34.26
C ASP A 34 -28.97 7.70 -34.34
N PHE A 35 -28.75 6.51 -33.78
CA PHE A 35 -27.47 5.77 -33.86
C PHE A 35 -27.35 4.92 -35.13
N GLY A 36 -28.44 4.76 -35.90
CA GLY A 36 -28.51 3.94 -37.10
C GLY A 36 -29.24 2.60 -36.96
N GLY A 37 -29.81 2.32 -35.77
CA GLY A 37 -30.57 1.09 -35.49
C GLY A 37 -30.40 0.62 -34.03
N GLU A 38 -31.17 -0.39 -33.63
CA GLU A 38 -31.07 -0.99 -32.28
C GLU A 38 -29.68 -1.62 -32.02
N ASP A 39 -29.07 -2.23 -33.04
CA ASP A 39 -27.76 -2.89 -32.90
C ASP A 39 -26.60 -1.89 -32.69
N LEU A 40 -26.82 -0.59 -32.97
CA LEU A 40 -25.81 0.47 -32.85
C LEU A 40 -26.10 1.44 -31.69
N GLU A 41 -27.18 1.21 -30.93
CA GLU A 41 -27.52 2.04 -29.79
C GLU A 41 -26.39 2.01 -28.75
N GLY A 42 -25.95 3.20 -28.31
CA GLY A 42 -24.81 3.35 -27.40
C GLY A 42 -23.45 3.52 -28.08
N CYS A 43 -23.35 3.32 -29.41
CA CYS A 43 -22.15 3.64 -30.19
C CYS A 43 -22.10 5.15 -30.49
N ASN A 44 -21.62 5.94 -29.52
CA ASN A 44 -21.57 7.41 -29.62
C ASN A 44 -20.79 7.91 -30.85
N GLU A 45 -19.81 7.14 -31.30
CA GLU A 45 -19.02 7.40 -32.49
C GLU A 45 -19.87 7.46 -33.77
N MET A 46 -20.95 6.66 -33.85
CA MET A 46 -21.84 6.65 -35.01
C MET A 46 -22.60 7.96 -35.20
N LEU A 47 -22.83 8.71 -34.11
CA LEU A 47 -23.50 10.02 -34.15
C LEU A 47 -22.71 11.04 -34.98
N VAL A 48 -21.40 10.84 -35.18
CA VAL A 48 -20.59 11.64 -36.11
C VAL A 48 -21.14 11.57 -37.54
N LEU A 49 -21.69 10.43 -37.95
CA LEU A 49 -22.23 10.22 -39.29
C LEU A 49 -23.74 10.49 -39.35
N THR A 50 -24.49 10.08 -38.33
CA THR A 50 -25.96 10.11 -38.34
C THR A 50 -26.54 11.40 -37.78
N ARG A 51 -25.90 11.99 -36.75
CA ARG A 51 -26.30 13.24 -36.08
C ARG A 51 -25.12 14.22 -35.92
N PRO A 52 -24.42 14.58 -37.02
CA PRO A 52 -23.28 15.50 -36.96
C PRO A 52 -23.66 16.88 -36.41
N ASP A 53 -24.94 17.27 -36.52
CA ASP A 53 -25.50 18.48 -35.94
C ASP A 53 -25.36 18.53 -34.42
N VAL A 54 -25.62 17.41 -33.74
CA VAL A 54 -25.53 17.30 -32.27
C VAL A 54 -24.08 17.40 -31.81
N ILE A 55 -23.18 16.68 -32.48
CA ILE A 55 -21.76 16.67 -32.14
C ILE A 55 -21.14 18.06 -32.35
N GLU A 56 -21.45 18.73 -33.47
CA GLU A 56 -20.98 20.09 -33.72
C GLU A 56 -21.50 21.05 -32.65
N GLU A 57 -22.78 20.98 -32.27
CA GLU A 57 -23.37 21.82 -31.21
C GLU A 57 -22.69 21.63 -29.85
N ILE A 58 -22.35 20.39 -29.47
CA ILE A 58 -21.65 20.12 -28.20
C ILE A 58 -20.25 20.75 -28.19
N HIS A 59 -19.48 20.62 -29.27
CA HIS A 59 -18.18 21.30 -29.38
C HIS A 59 -18.33 22.83 -29.26
N GLU A 60 -19.31 23.41 -29.96
CA GLU A 60 -19.56 24.84 -29.90
C GLU A 60 -19.89 25.31 -28.46
N LYS A 61 -20.70 24.54 -27.71
CA LYS A 61 -21.01 24.84 -26.30
C LYS A 61 -19.77 24.87 -25.40
N TYR A 62 -18.82 23.95 -25.59
CA TYR A 62 -17.56 23.96 -24.83
C TYR A 62 -16.63 25.11 -25.23
N LEU A 63 -16.56 25.42 -26.52
CA LEU A 63 -15.80 26.57 -27.03
C LEU A 63 -16.36 27.91 -26.52
N GLU A 64 -17.69 28.04 -26.44
CA GLU A 64 -18.39 29.18 -25.82
C GLU A 64 -18.12 29.29 -24.33
N ALA A 65 -18.03 28.14 -23.62
CA ALA A 65 -17.72 28.10 -22.21
C ALA A 65 -16.28 28.53 -21.89
N GLY A 66 -15.37 28.47 -22.86
CA GLY A 66 -14.01 28.99 -22.72
C GLY A 66 -12.91 28.00 -23.05
N ALA A 67 -13.24 26.77 -23.48
CA ALA A 67 -12.28 25.76 -23.89
C ALA A 67 -11.31 26.29 -24.97
N ASP A 68 -10.03 25.98 -24.81
CA ASP A 68 -8.97 26.24 -25.79
C ASP A 68 -8.73 25.02 -26.69
N LEU A 69 -8.90 23.83 -26.12
CA LEU A 69 -8.74 22.53 -26.74
C LEU A 69 -10.10 21.82 -26.73
N ILE A 70 -10.49 21.21 -27.84
CA ILE A 70 -11.64 20.31 -27.90
C ILE A 70 -11.23 18.94 -28.42
N GLU A 71 -11.73 17.89 -27.79
CA GLU A 71 -11.50 16.51 -28.19
C GLU A 71 -12.44 16.11 -29.33
N THR A 72 -11.96 15.37 -30.32
CA THR A 72 -12.84 14.76 -31.33
C THR A 72 -13.73 13.70 -30.69
N ASN A 73 -14.97 13.52 -31.18
CA ASN A 73 -15.82 12.41 -30.75
C ASN A 73 -15.33 11.09 -31.37
N THR A 74 -14.20 10.58 -30.89
CA THR A 74 -13.47 9.42 -31.44
C THR A 74 -12.88 8.49 -30.38
N PHE A 75 -13.34 8.61 -29.12
CA PHE A 75 -12.85 7.81 -28.00
C PHE A 75 -12.82 6.31 -28.32
N GLY A 76 -13.93 5.76 -28.80
CA GLY A 76 -14.10 4.37 -29.21
C GLY A 76 -13.97 4.14 -30.72
N ALA A 77 -13.47 5.09 -31.51
CA ALA A 77 -13.48 4.99 -32.98
C ALA A 77 -12.35 4.12 -33.56
N THR A 78 -11.86 3.14 -32.82
CA THR A 78 -10.89 2.15 -33.32
C THR A 78 -11.61 0.98 -33.96
N SER A 79 -11.01 0.35 -34.97
CA SER A 79 -11.56 -0.86 -35.58
C SER A 79 -11.75 -2.01 -34.57
N VAL A 80 -10.94 -2.08 -33.51
CA VAL A 80 -11.12 -3.06 -32.42
C VAL A 80 -12.40 -2.84 -31.63
N VAL A 81 -12.74 -1.59 -31.28
CA VAL A 81 -13.98 -1.29 -30.53
C VAL A 81 -15.20 -1.39 -31.44
N LEU A 82 -15.11 -0.86 -32.66
CA LEU A 82 -16.21 -0.90 -33.63
C LEU A 82 -16.54 -2.31 -34.11
N ALA A 83 -15.64 -3.28 -33.93
CA ALA A 83 -15.94 -4.69 -34.15
C ALA A 83 -17.02 -5.23 -33.19
N GLU A 84 -17.19 -4.65 -31.99
CA GLU A 84 -18.26 -5.04 -31.06
C GLU A 84 -19.65 -4.62 -31.56
N TYR A 85 -19.70 -3.70 -32.51
CA TYR A 85 -20.91 -3.23 -33.21
C TYR A 85 -21.00 -3.75 -34.65
N ASP A 86 -20.19 -4.74 -35.03
CA ASP A 86 -20.13 -5.33 -36.38
C ASP A 86 -19.83 -4.32 -37.52
N ILE A 87 -19.10 -3.24 -37.21
CA ILE A 87 -18.74 -2.18 -38.18
C ILE A 87 -17.26 -1.74 -38.14
N PRO A 88 -16.28 -2.65 -38.01
CA PRO A 88 -14.86 -2.27 -37.89
C PRO A 88 -14.35 -1.44 -39.09
N GLU A 89 -14.89 -1.65 -40.29
CA GLU A 89 -14.53 -0.93 -41.51
C GLU A 89 -14.93 0.57 -41.51
N LYS A 90 -15.79 0.98 -40.57
CA LYS A 90 -16.20 2.39 -40.42
C LYS A 90 -15.20 3.25 -39.64
N SER A 91 -14.21 2.64 -39.00
CA SER A 91 -13.15 3.30 -38.23
C SER A 91 -12.59 4.54 -38.93
N ARG A 92 -12.06 4.38 -40.15
CA ARG A 92 -11.50 5.50 -40.92
C ARG A 92 -12.52 6.59 -41.24
N GLU A 93 -13.73 6.21 -41.65
CA GLU A 93 -14.80 7.14 -42.04
C GLU A 93 -15.21 8.04 -40.86
N ILE A 94 -15.44 7.42 -39.70
CA ILE A 94 -15.85 8.09 -38.47
C ILE A 94 -14.77 9.06 -38.00
N ASN A 95 -13.51 8.62 -37.89
CA ASN A 95 -12.43 9.47 -37.40
C ASN A 95 -12.21 10.70 -38.27
N LEU A 96 -12.16 10.52 -39.59
CA LEU A 96 -12.00 11.62 -40.53
C LEU A 96 -13.16 12.62 -40.38
N LYS A 97 -14.40 12.12 -40.30
CA LYS A 97 -15.57 13.00 -40.21
C LYS A 97 -15.65 13.73 -38.87
N SER A 98 -15.28 13.07 -37.78
CA SER A 98 -15.26 13.66 -36.44
C SER A 98 -14.24 14.79 -36.37
N ALA A 99 -13.04 14.58 -36.91
CA ALA A 99 -12.01 15.62 -37.01
C ALA A 99 -12.47 16.81 -37.87
N GLU A 100 -13.15 16.58 -39.00
CA GLU A 100 -13.73 17.66 -39.81
C GLU A 100 -14.77 18.49 -39.05
N ILE A 101 -15.63 17.84 -38.25
CA ILE A 101 -16.66 18.52 -37.44
C ILE A 101 -15.99 19.39 -36.37
N ALA A 102 -15.10 18.81 -35.58
CA ALA A 102 -14.38 19.53 -34.54
C ALA A 102 -13.54 20.68 -35.13
N ARG A 103 -12.92 20.49 -36.30
CA ARG A 103 -12.18 21.54 -37.02
C ARG A 103 -13.08 22.71 -37.41
N ARG A 104 -14.28 22.46 -37.94
CA ARG A 104 -15.22 23.54 -38.28
C ARG A 104 -15.63 24.34 -37.04
N ALA A 105 -15.96 23.65 -35.95
CA ALA A 105 -16.31 24.29 -34.68
C ALA A 105 -15.13 25.13 -34.14
N ALA A 106 -13.93 24.55 -34.07
CA ALA A 106 -12.72 25.27 -33.63
C ALA A 106 -12.42 26.49 -34.50
N ASP A 107 -12.46 26.37 -35.82
CA ASP A 107 -12.19 27.46 -36.75
C ASP A 107 -13.22 28.61 -36.64
N LYS A 108 -14.49 28.29 -36.31
CA LYS A 108 -15.57 29.27 -36.08
C LYS A 108 -15.30 30.13 -34.83
N PHE A 109 -14.72 29.56 -33.78
CA PHE A 109 -14.46 30.22 -32.50
C PHE A 109 -13.01 30.73 -32.34
N SER A 110 -12.10 30.32 -33.23
CA SER A 110 -10.70 30.71 -33.18
C SER A 110 -10.50 32.19 -33.54
N THR A 111 -9.77 32.90 -32.69
CA THR A 111 -9.38 34.31 -32.90
C THR A 111 -7.86 34.45 -32.81
N PRO A 112 -7.26 35.54 -33.32
CA PRO A 112 -5.82 35.77 -33.17
C PRO A 112 -5.32 35.75 -31.72
N ASP A 113 -6.13 36.26 -30.78
CA ASP A 113 -5.77 36.37 -29.36
C ASP A 113 -6.12 35.10 -28.55
N LYS A 114 -7.11 34.33 -29.02
CA LYS A 114 -7.55 33.07 -28.41
C LYS A 114 -7.70 32.01 -29.50
N PRO A 115 -6.60 31.41 -29.97
CA PRO A 115 -6.66 30.32 -30.93
C PRO A 115 -7.37 29.10 -30.34
N ARG A 116 -7.98 28.28 -31.20
CA ARG A 116 -8.60 26.99 -30.83
C ARG A 116 -7.87 25.83 -31.46
N TYR A 117 -7.79 24.73 -30.71
CA TYR A 117 -7.10 23.52 -31.13
C TYR A 117 -8.04 22.32 -31.06
N VAL A 118 -7.91 21.42 -32.03
CA VAL A 118 -8.62 20.16 -32.11
C VAL A 118 -7.67 19.04 -31.72
N ILE A 119 -8.07 18.24 -30.75
CA ILE A 119 -7.28 17.13 -30.23
C ILE A 119 -7.92 15.83 -30.71
N GLY A 120 -7.18 15.02 -31.46
CA GLY A 120 -7.63 13.71 -31.91
C GLY A 120 -7.64 12.73 -30.74
N ALA A 121 -8.81 12.52 -30.13
CA ALA A 121 -8.99 11.62 -28.99
C ALA A 121 -8.92 10.15 -29.42
N MET A 122 -8.09 9.37 -28.73
CA MET A 122 -7.84 7.95 -28.97
C MET A 122 -7.94 7.24 -27.61
N GLY A 123 -9.09 6.60 -27.34
CA GLY A 123 -9.32 5.89 -26.08
C GLY A 123 -8.57 4.56 -25.98
N PRO A 124 -8.62 3.88 -24.83
CA PRO A 124 -7.78 2.71 -24.52
C PRO A 124 -8.20 1.41 -25.22
N THR A 125 -9.29 1.45 -26.00
CA THR A 125 -10.09 0.32 -26.51
C THR A 125 -10.81 -0.47 -25.40
N THR A 126 -11.62 -1.46 -25.78
CA THR A 126 -12.28 -2.40 -24.84
C THR A 126 -11.39 -3.59 -24.47
N LYS A 127 -10.19 -3.70 -25.05
CA LYS A 127 -9.25 -4.81 -24.83
C LYS A 127 -7.92 -4.28 -24.28
N THR A 128 -7.44 -4.88 -23.21
CA THR A 128 -6.12 -4.58 -22.61
C THR A 128 -5.18 -5.75 -22.82
N LEU A 129 -3.93 -5.48 -23.21
CA LEU A 129 -2.93 -6.52 -23.47
C LEU A 129 -2.52 -7.26 -22.19
N SER A 130 -2.40 -6.53 -21.09
CA SER A 130 -1.88 -7.02 -19.81
C SER A 130 -2.94 -7.73 -18.95
N VAL A 131 -4.21 -7.35 -19.07
CA VAL A 131 -5.29 -7.77 -18.15
C VAL A 131 -6.33 -8.65 -18.82
N THR A 132 -7.09 -8.14 -19.78
CA THR A 132 -8.23 -8.87 -20.37
C THR A 132 -7.83 -9.79 -21.52
N GLY A 133 -6.74 -9.47 -22.23
CA GLY A 133 -6.38 -10.10 -23.50
C GLY A 133 -7.45 -9.89 -24.59
N GLY A 134 -7.47 -10.79 -25.57
CA GLY A 134 -8.44 -10.79 -26.67
C GLY A 134 -8.05 -9.93 -27.88
N VAL A 135 -6.85 -9.33 -27.85
CA VAL A 135 -6.21 -8.64 -28.97
C VAL A 135 -4.70 -8.82 -28.84
N THR A 136 -4.00 -8.86 -29.97
CA THR A 136 -2.53 -8.89 -30.01
C THR A 136 -1.94 -7.48 -30.06
N PHE A 137 -0.65 -7.36 -29.70
CA PHE A 137 0.06 -6.09 -29.77
C PHE A 137 0.01 -5.49 -31.18
N GLU A 138 0.20 -6.31 -32.22
CA GLU A 138 0.21 -5.84 -33.62
C GLU A 138 -1.18 -5.45 -34.12
N GLU A 139 -2.24 -6.15 -33.71
CA GLU A 139 -3.62 -5.76 -34.03
C GLU A 139 -3.96 -4.38 -33.45
N LEU A 140 -3.53 -4.09 -32.22
CA LEU A 140 -3.69 -2.75 -31.63
C LEU A 140 -2.87 -1.69 -32.38
N VAL A 141 -1.62 -1.99 -32.76
CA VAL A 141 -0.79 -1.08 -33.56
C VAL A 141 -1.51 -0.70 -34.86
N ILE A 142 -2.05 -1.69 -35.58
CA ILE A 142 -2.77 -1.47 -36.84
C ILE A 142 -4.04 -0.64 -36.62
N SER A 143 -4.80 -0.95 -35.56
CA SER A 143 -6.05 -0.24 -35.27
C SER A 143 -5.81 1.23 -34.91
N TYR A 144 -4.79 1.52 -34.09
CA TYR A 144 -4.40 2.89 -33.78
C TYR A 144 -3.74 3.62 -34.96
N GLU A 145 -2.99 2.91 -35.82
CA GLU A 145 -2.44 3.48 -37.05
C GLU A 145 -3.55 3.98 -37.98
N GLU A 146 -4.58 3.16 -38.21
CA GLU A 146 -5.75 3.53 -39.02
C GLU A 146 -6.44 4.79 -38.45
N GLN A 147 -6.70 4.79 -37.15
CA GLN A 147 -7.33 5.91 -36.45
C GLN A 147 -6.48 7.18 -36.57
N ALA A 148 -5.20 7.12 -36.20
CA ALA A 148 -4.29 8.25 -36.22
C ALA A 148 -4.15 8.83 -37.64
N PHE A 149 -4.04 7.98 -38.66
CA PHE A 149 -3.93 8.41 -40.04
C PHE A 149 -5.18 9.21 -40.48
N ALA A 150 -6.38 8.74 -40.13
CA ALA A 150 -7.63 9.43 -40.44
C ALA A 150 -7.76 10.78 -39.70
N LEU A 151 -7.33 10.84 -38.44
CA LEU A 151 -7.32 12.08 -37.64
C LEU A 151 -6.33 13.11 -38.22
N ILE A 152 -5.13 12.67 -38.63
CA ILE A 152 -4.14 13.52 -39.31
C ILE A 152 -4.71 14.09 -40.61
N GLU A 153 -5.37 13.26 -41.42
CA GLU A 153 -6.03 13.69 -42.66
C GLU A 153 -7.17 14.69 -42.38
N GLY A 154 -7.90 14.50 -41.27
CA GLY A 154 -8.89 15.44 -40.73
C GLY A 154 -8.31 16.74 -40.18
N ARG A 155 -6.98 16.88 -40.20
CA ARG A 155 -6.22 18.06 -39.74
C ARG A 155 -6.44 18.37 -38.28
N VAL A 156 -6.36 17.38 -37.38
CA VAL A 156 -6.23 17.64 -35.93
C VAL A 156 -4.89 18.31 -35.61
N ASP A 157 -4.78 18.91 -34.41
CA ASP A 157 -3.60 19.67 -33.98
C ASP A 157 -2.66 18.88 -33.07
N ALA A 158 -3.18 17.84 -32.43
CA ALA A 158 -2.44 16.87 -31.63
C ALA A 158 -3.25 15.57 -31.60
N LEU A 159 -2.58 14.48 -31.22
CA LEU A 159 -3.21 13.18 -30.95
C LEU A 159 -3.13 12.90 -29.46
N LEU A 160 -4.21 12.40 -28.85
CA LEU A 160 -4.32 12.17 -27.42
C LEU A 160 -4.66 10.70 -27.16
N LEU A 161 -3.72 9.96 -26.60
CA LEU A 161 -3.98 8.66 -26.00
C LEU A 161 -4.51 8.88 -24.59
N GLU A 162 -5.82 8.85 -24.42
CA GLU A 162 -6.49 9.16 -23.15
C GLU A 162 -7.07 7.94 -22.45
N THR A 163 -7.38 8.12 -21.16
CA THR A 163 -7.96 7.08 -20.31
C THR A 163 -7.11 5.81 -20.31
N SER A 164 -5.78 5.97 -20.38
CA SER A 164 -4.85 4.86 -20.54
C SER A 164 -4.80 4.01 -19.27
N GLN A 165 -5.32 2.79 -19.37
CA GLN A 165 -5.39 1.81 -18.28
C GLN A 165 -4.25 0.78 -18.31
N ASP A 166 -3.61 0.62 -19.48
CA ASP A 166 -2.56 -0.34 -19.75
C ASP A 166 -1.44 0.30 -20.56
N THR A 167 -0.23 0.31 -20.02
CA THR A 167 0.93 0.95 -20.65
C THR A 167 1.37 0.22 -21.92
N LEU A 168 1.10 -1.09 -22.06
CA LEU A 168 1.35 -1.80 -23.32
C LEU A 168 0.43 -1.29 -24.44
N ASN A 169 -0.82 -0.97 -24.13
CA ASN A 169 -1.73 -0.35 -25.10
C ASN A 169 -1.20 1.02 -25.54
N VAL A 170 -0.66 1.82 -24.62
CA VAL A 170 -0.04 3.12 -24.95
C VAL A 170 1.17 2.95 -25.84
N LYS A 171 2.05 1.98 -25.57
CA LYS A 171 3.21 1.66 -26.42
C LYS A 171 2.75 1.21 -27.82
N ALA A 172 1.75 0.34 -27.92
CA ALA A 172 1.17 -0.08 -29.19
C ALA A 172 0.57 1.11 -29.96
N GLY A 173 -0.24 1.94 -29.31
CA GLY A 173 -0.82 3.14 -29.88
C GLY A 173 0.23 4.14 -30.36
N SER A 174 1.30 4.33 -29.59
CA SER A 174 2.41 5.22 -29.95
C SER A 174 3.16 4.73 -31.18
N ILE A 175 3.32 3.41 -31.34
CA ILE A 175 3.90 2.82 -32.56
C ILE A 175 2.95 3.01 -33.75
N GLY A 176 1.64 2.79 -33.57
CA GLY A 176 0.63 3.03 -34.60
C GLY A 176 0.62 4.50 -35.07
N ILE A 177 0.71 5.44 -34.13
CA ILE A 177 0.83 6.88 -34.40
C ILE A 177 2.10 7.18 -35.22
N ARG A 178 3.26 6.61 -34.86
CA ARG A 178 4.50 6.80 -35.62
C ARG A 178 4.38 6.27 -37.06
N ARG A 179 3.79 5.09 -37.25
CA ARG A 179 3.52 4.56 -38.61
C ARG A 179 2.58 5.48 -39.39
N ALA A 180 1.56 6.03 -38.74
CA ALA A 180 0.68 7.02 -39.35
C ALA A 180 1.42 8.31 -39.74
N PHE A 181 2.39 8.78 -38.93
CA PHE A 181 3.27 9.90 -39.28
C PHE A 181 4.13 9.59 -40.51
N ASP A 182 4.74 8.41 -40.56
CA ASP A 182 5.56 7.98 -41.71
C ASP A 182 4.72 7.89 -42.99
N ASN A 183 3.51 7.34 -42.89
CA ASN A 183 2.61 7.17 -44.04
C ASN A 183 1.98 8.48 -44.53
N SER A 184 1.70 9.42 -43.62
CA SER A 184 1.10 10.72 -43.96
C SER A 184 2.12 11.79 -44.32
N GLY A 185 3.37 11.64 -43.86
CA GLY A 185 4.41 12.67 -43.93
C GLY A 185 4.18 13.85 -42.99
N VAL A 186 3.28 13.72 -42.01
CA VAL A 186 2.91 14.78 -41.05
C VAL A 186 3.17 14.28 -39.63
N THR A 187 3.98 15.02 -38.87
CA THR A 187 4.23 14.75 -37.44
C THR A 187 3.45 15.76 -36.60
N LEU A 188 2.65 15.26 -35.65
CA LEU A 188 1.88 16.07 -34.71
C LEU A 188 2.35 15.86 -33.26
N PRO A 189 2.14 16.83 -32.36
CA PRO A 189 2.30 16.61 -30.92
C PRO A 189 1.44 15.44 -30.43
N VAL A 190 2.00 14.62 -29.54
CA VAL A 190 1.30 13.49 -28.89
C VAL A 190 1.10 13.80 -27.42
N MET A 191 -0.14 13.68 -26.95
CA MET A 191 -0.54 13.82 -25.56
C MET A 191 -0.87 12.43 -25.01
N ILE A 192 -0.54 12.19 -23.75
CA ILE A 192 -0.84 10.93 -23.06
C ILE A 192 -1.55 11.25 -21.75
N SER A 193 -2.67 10.59 -21.48
CA SER A 193 -3.35 10.67 -20.19
C SER A 193 -3.66 9.28 -19.66
N GLY A 194 -3.19 9.01 -18.45
CA GLY A 194 -3.43 7.78 -17.71
C GLY A 194 -4.70 7.85 -16.87
N THR A 195 -5.23 6.69 -16.53
CA THR A 195 -6.30 6.55 -15.54
C THR A 195 -5.76 5.83 -14.33
N ILE A 196 -5.81 6.49 -13.17
CA ILE A 196 -5.46 5.88 -11.88
C ILE A 196 -6.74 5.56 -11.13
N GLU A 197 -6.88 4.28 -10.80
CA GLU A 197 -7.97 3.75 -10.01
C GLU A 197 -7.83 4.18 -8.54
N PRO A 198 -8.90 4.12 -7.74
CA PRO A 198 -8.89 4.50 -6.34
C PRO A 198 -7.84 3.80 -5.45
N MET A 199 -7.34 2.63 -5.88
CA MET A 199 -6.23 1.94 -5.21
C MET A 199 -4.84 2.56 -5.46
N GLY A 200 -4.73 3.59 -6.30
CA GLY A 200 -3.51 4.35 -6.55
C GLY A 200 -2.65 3.85 -7.73
N THR A 201 -3.19 2.95 -8.56
CA THR A 201 -2.51 2.41 -9.76
C THR A 201 -3.42 2.43 -10.98
N THR A 202 -2.85 2.27 -12.18
CA THR A 202 -3.61 1.93 -13.38
C THR A 202 -4.27 0.56 -13.23
N LEU A 203 -5.21 0.22 -14.11
CA LEU A 203 -5.84 -1.10 -14.14
C LEU A 203 -4.79 -2.22 -14.35
N ALA A 204 -3.77 -1.96 -15.15
CA ALA A 204 -2.65 -2.89 -15.38
C ALA A 204 -1.62 -2.89 -14.24
N GLY A 205 -1.82 -2.08 -13.19
CA GLY A 205 -1.12 -2.16 -11.91
C GLY A 205 -0.01 -1.13 -11.70
N GLN A 206 0.36 -0.33 -12.70
CA GLN A 206 1.43 0.67 -12.55
C GLN A 206 0.99 1.87 -11.71
N ASN A 207 1.84 2.33 -10.80
CA ASN A 207 1.68 3.67 -10.20
C ASN A 207 2.07 4.77 -11.20
N ILE A 208 1.85 6.04 -10.83
CA ILE A 208 2.08 7.17 -11.75
C ILE A 208 3.56 7.34 -12.12
N GLU A 209 4.47 7.06 -11.20
CA GLU A 209 5.91 7.15 -11.43
C GLU A 209 6.36 6.10 -12.45
N ALA A 210 5.97 4.84 -12.28
CA ALA A 210 6.25 3.77 -13.24
C ALA A 210 5.61 4.06 -14.59
N PHE A 211 4.37 4.56 -14.62
CA PHE A 211 3.70 4.95 -15.86
C PHE A 211 4.50 6.00 -16.64
N TYR A 212 4.97 7.07 -15.97
CA TYR A 212 5.77 8.11 -16.61
C TYR A 212 7.13 7.58 -17.10
N ILE A 213 7.89 6.87 -16.26
CA ILE A 213 9.20 6.29 -16.62
C ILE A 213 9.09 5.35 -17.83
N SER A 214 7.97 4.63 -17.95
CA SER A 214 7.74 3.70 -19.06
C SER A 214 7.49 4.41 -20.41
N LEU A 215 7.12 5.69 -20.37
CA LEU A 215 6.59 6.43 -21.53
C LEU A 215 7.37 7.72 -21.83
N GLU A 216 8.28 8.16 -20.97
CA GLU A 216 9.06 9.39 -21.17
C GLU A 216 9.84 9.41 -22.48
N HIS A 217 10.32 8.24 -22.93
CA HIS A 217 11.05 8.06 -24.20
C HIS A 217 10.22 8.43 -25.44
N LEU A 218 8.90 8.48 -25.31
CA LEU A 218 7.99 8.90 -26.39
C LEU A 218 8.05 10.42 -26.64
N ASN A 219 8.65 11.19 -25.71
CA ASN A 219 8.69 12.65 -25.73
C ASN A 219 7.32 13.30 -25.96
N PRO A 220 6.27 12.93 -25.19
CA PRO A 220 4.94 13.50 -25.36
C PRO A 220 4.95 15.00 -25.05
N VAL A 221 4.07 15.78 -25.71
CA VAL A 221 3.92 17.21 -25.40
C VAL A 221 3.29 17.42 -24.02
N SER A 222 2.42 16.49 -23.59
CA SER A 222 1.85 16.46 -22.25
C SER A 222 1.65 15.03 -21.74
N VAL A 223 1.81 14.84 -20.43
CA VAL A 223 1.41 13.63 -19.70
C VAL A 223 0.50 14.03 -18.55
N GLY A 224 -0.59 13.31 -18.31
CA GLY A 224 -1.52 13.66 -17.25
C GLY A 224 -2.44 12.55 -16.80
N LEU A 225 -3.49 12.94 -16.09
CA LEU A 225 -4.52 12.04 -15.57
C LEU A 225 -5.92 12.50 -15.90
N ASN A 226 -6.79 11.53 -16.18
CA ASN A 226 -8.21 11.75 -16.40
C ASN A 226 -9.06 10.56 -15.93
N CYS A 227 -10.37 10.80 -15.82
CA CYS A 227 -11.37 9.78 -15.48
C CYS A 227 -11.14 9.07 -14.12
N ALA A 228 -11.89 7.99 -13.87
CA ALA A 228 -11.98 7.12 -12.68
C ALA A 228 -12.28 7.81 -11.33
N THR A 229 -11.60 8.91 -11.02
CA THR A 229 -11.64 9.57 -9.72
C THR A 229 -11.82 11.08 -9.86
N GLY A 230 -12.17 11.73 -8.75
CA GLY A 230 -12.19 13.19 -8.65
C GLY A 230 -10.80 13.77 -8.36
N PRO A 231 -10.67 15.12 -8.37
CA PRO A 231 -9.39 15.80 -8.12
C PRO A 231 -8.70 15.33 -6.83
N GLU A 232 -9.46 15.08 -5.76
CA GLU A 232 -8.94 14.66 -4.46
C GLU A 232 -8.04 13.42 -4.52
N PHE A 233 -8.43 12.41 -5.30
CA PHE A 233 -7.66 11.17 -5.45
C PHE A 233 -6.47 11.35 -6.39
N MET A 234 -6.60 12.18 -7.42
CA MET A 234 -5.52 12.47 -8.36
C MET A 234 -4.40 13.32 -7.76
N ARG A 235 -4.68 14.05 -6.68
CA ARG A 235 -3.77 15.04 -6.06
C ARG A 235 -2.34 14.55 -5.86
N ASP A 236 -2.16 13.45 -5.14
CA ASP A 236 -0.81 12.95 -4.84
C ASP A 236 -0.09 12.49 -6.11
N HIS A 237 -0.83 11.92 -7.06
CA HIS A 237 -0.29 11.47 -8.34
C HIS A 237 0.12 12.64 -9.24
N ILE A 238 -0.70 13.69 -9.33
CA ILE A 238 -0.38 14.93 -10.04
C ILE A 238 0.82 15.62 -9.39
N ARG A 239 0.93 15.62 -8.06
CA ARG A 239 2.10 16.16 -7.36
C ARG A 239 3.37 15.40 -7.77
N SER A 240 3.38 14.06 -7.67
CA SER A 240 4.54 13.24 -8.11
C SER A 240 4.88 13.48 -9.58
N LEU A 241 3.89 13.41 -10.47
CA LEU A 241 4.06 13.63 -11.90
C LEU A 241 4.62 15.03 -12.20
N SER A 242 4.10 16.06 -11.52
CA SER A 242 4.57 17.44 -11.66
C SER A 242 6.01 17.66 -11.19
N ALA A 243 6.52 16.84 -10.26
CA ALA A 243 7.92 16.93 -9.86
C ALA A 243 8.85 16.28 -10.90
N MET A 244 8.41 15.17 -11.51
CA MET A 244 9.24 14.35 -12.40
C MET A 244 9.19 14.78 -13.87
N ALA A 245 8.04 15.24 -14.37
CA ALA A 245 7.81 15.35 -15.80
C ALA A 245 8.57 16.50 -16.47
N LYS A 246 9.33 16.20 -17.53
CA LYS A 246 9.94 17.20 -18.43
C LYS A 246 8.97 17.80 -19.43
N THR A 247 7.70 17.40 -19.36
CA THR A 247 6.63 17.72 -20.32
C THR A 247 5.52 18.52 -19.62
N ALA A 248 4.52 18.98 -20.37
CA ALA A 248 3.35 19.63 -19.80
C ALA A 248 2.53 18.62 -18.98
N VAL A 249 1.93 19.05 -17.87
CA VAL A 249 1.06 18.20 -17.04
C VAL A 249 -0.41 18.55 -17.27
N SER A 250 -1.21 17.55 -17.61
CA SER A 250 -2.67 17.68 -17.75
C SER A 250 -3.43 17.02 -16.60
N CYS A 251 -4.55 17.61 -16.20
CA CYS A 251 -5.48 16.99 -15.26
C CYS A 251 -6.92 17.38 -15.60
N TYR A 252 -7.75 16.38 -15.89
CA TYR A 252 -9.15 16.57 -16.26
C TYR A 252 -10.03 15.48 -15.62
N PRO A 253 -10.36 15.63 -14.32
CA PRO A 253 -11.04 14.61 -13.54
C PRO A 253 -12.55 14.56 -13.82
N ASN A 254 -13.22 13.54 -13.26
CA ASN A 254 -14.68 13.46 -13.25
C ASN A 254 -15.31 14.52 -12.33
N ALA A 255 -16.58 14.84 -12.57
CA ALA A 255 -17.41 15.65 -11.68
C ALA A 255 -17.85 14.85 -10.44
N GLY A 256 -16.87 14.30 -9.71
CA GLY A 256 -17.10 13.37 -8.61
C GLY A 256 -17.36 11.94 -9.09
N LEU A 257 -17.75 11.07 -8.16
CA LEU A 257 -18.20 9.72 -8.49
C LEU A 257 -19.70 9.72 -8.79
N PRO A 258 -20.16 8.93 -9.76
CA PRO A 258 -21.58 8.80 -10.01
C PRO A 258 -22.30 8.12 -8.83
N ASP A 259 -23.55 8.52 -8.57
CA ASP A 259 -24.44 7.80 -7.65
C ASP A 259 -24.98 6.49 -8.27
N GLU A 260 -25.81 5.75 -7.52
CA GLU A 260 -26.44 4.50 -7.99
C GLU A 260 -27.30 4.68 -9.26
N ASN A 261 -27.70 5.91 -9.58
CA ASN A 261 -28.49 6.26 -10.75
C ASN A 261 -27.63 6.84 -11.89
N GLY A 262 -26.30 6.88 -11.72
CA GLY A 262 -25.37 7.42 -12.72
C GLY A 262 -25.21 8.94 -12.69
N ASN A 263 -25.76 9.65 -11.71
CA ASN A 263 -25.67 11.12 -11.63
C ASN A 263 -24.38 11.57 -10.95
N TYR A 264 -23.77 12.62 -11.49
CA TYR A 264 -22.58 13.26 -10.94
C TYR A 264 -22.98 14.48 -10.11
N HIS A 265 -22.51 14.54 -8.86
CA HIS A 265 -22.96 15.53 -7.88
C HIS A 265 -21.94 16.65 -7.59
N GLU A 266 -20.73 16.58 -8.15
CA GLU A 266 -19.76 17.67 -8.01
C GLU A 266 -20.25 18.89 -8.78
N SER A 267 -20.26 20.05 -8.13
CA SER A 267 -20.70 21.31 -8.76
C SER A 267 -19.55 22.00 -9.53
N PRO A 268 -19.86 22.88 -10.51
CA PRO A 268 -18.87 23.67 -11.22
C PRO A 268 -17.90 24.44 -10.31
N ASP A 269 -18.43 25.13 -9.30
CA ASP A 269 -17.63 25.91 -8.35
C ASP A 269 -16.73 25.02 -7.49
N SER A 270 -17.24 23.87 -7.05
CA SER A 270 -16.48 22.93 -6.23
C SER A 270 -15.33 22.32 -7.01
N LEU A 271 -15.59 21.83 -8.23
CA LEU A 271 -14.56 21.29 -9.12
C LEU A 271 -13.48 22.34 -9.42
N ALA A 272 -13.89 23.56 -9.78
CA ALA A 272 -12.96 24.64 -10.09
C ALA A 272 -12.10 25.04 -8.89
N ARG A 273 -12.66 25.10 -7.68
CA ARG A 273 -11.89 25.35 -6.44
C ARG A 273 -10.87 24.24 -6.15
N LYS A 274 -11.25 22.97 -6.32
CA LYS A 274 -10.33 21.84 -6.12
C LYS A 274 -9.17 21.86 -7.14
N MET A 275 -9.45 22.24 -8.38
CA MET A 275 -8.41 22.41 -9.41
C MET A 275 -7.57 23.68 -9.21
N GLU A 276 -8.16 24.74 -8.65
CA GLU A 276 -7.45 25.99 -8.29
C GLU A 276 -6.23 25.68 -7.41
N ASP A 277 -6.42 24.78 -6.46
CA ASP A 277 -5.40 24.34 -5.53
C ASP A 277 -4.20 23.69 -6.24
N PHE A 278 -4.41 23.00 -7.36
CA PHE A 278 -3.31 22.44 -8.17
C PHE A 278 -2.60 23.54 -8.97
N ALA A 279 -3.36 24.51 -9.49
CA ALA A 279 -2.81 25.66 -10.20
C ALA A 279 -1.98 26.57 -9.28
N LYS A 280 -2.44 26.82 -8.04
CA LYS A 280 -1.71 27.57 -7.00
C LYS A 280 -0.34 26.97 -6.69
N GLN A 281 -0.24 25.64 -6.72
CA GLN A 281 1.02 24.92 -6.49
C GLN A 281 1.90 24.84 -7.74
N GLY A 282 1.43 25.35 -8.88
CA GLY A 282 2.16 25.31 -10.15
C GLY A 282 2.29 23.89 -10.70
N TRP A 283 1.26 23.04 -10.53
CA TRP A 283 1.31 21.64 -10.99
C TRP A 283 0.75 21.40 -12.38
N LEU A 284 0.00 22.36 -12.95
CA LEU A 284 -0.77 22.16 -14.18
C LEU A 284 -0.29 23.03 -15.34
N ASN A 285 -0.40 22.48 -16.54
CA ASN A 285 -0.30 23.20 -17.81
C ASN A 285 -1.61 23.12 -18.60
N ILE A 286 -2.42 22.07 -18.36
CA ILE A 286 -3.72 21.87 -18.98
C ILE A 286 -4.71 21.41 -17.91
N ALA A 287 -5.87 22.04 -17.86
CA ALA A 287 -6.99 21.65 -17.00
C ALA A 287 -8.23 21.38 -17.86
N GLY A 288 -9.10 20.47 -17.44
CA GLY A 288 -10.34 20.18 -18.16
C GLY A 288 -11.31 19.36 -17.33
N GLY A 289 -12.24 18.69 -17.99
CA GLY A 289 -13.20 17.80 -17.34
C GLY A 289 -13.38 16.48 -18.08
N CYS A 290 -13.67 15.40 -17.33
CA CYS A 290 -14.07 14.12 -17.90
C CYS A 290 -15.55 13.84 -17.57
N CYS A 291 -15.92 12.61 -17.18
CA CYS A 291 -17.32 12.21 -17.00
C CYS A 291 -18.08 13.12 -16.02
N GLY A 292 -19.30 13.51 -16.40
CA GLY A 292 -20.19 14.37 -15.61
C GLY A 292 -19.91 15.87 -15.72
N THR A 293 -18.79 16.27 -16.32
CA THR A 293 -18.48 17.69 -16.52
C THR A 293 -19.29 18.28 -17.68
N THR A 294 -19.62 19.56 -17.56
CA THR A 294 -20.53 20.29 -18.48
C THR A 294 -19.91 21.64 -18.88
N PRO A 295 -20.48 22.37 -19.85
CA PRO A 295 -20.01 23.72 -20.19
C PRO A 295 -19.94 24.67 -18.99
N ASP A 296 -20.79 24.52 -17.98
CA ASP A 296 -20.71 25.34 -16.77
C ASP A 296 -19.46 25.04 -15.93
N HIS A 297 -19.04 23.77 -15.86
CA HIS A 297 -17.78 23.36 -15.24
C HIS A 297 -16.58 23.96 -15.98
N ILE A 298 -16.59 23.88 -17.31
CA ILE A 298 -15.50 24.41 -18.14
C ILE A 298 -15.40 25.93 -18.02
N ARG A 299 -16.52 26.65 -17.91
CA ARG A 299 -16.53 28.09 -17.65
C ARG A 299 -15.91 28.44 -16.31
N ALA A 300 -16.34 27.76 -15.24
CA ALA A 300 -15.77 27.95 -13.90
C ALA A 300 -14.27 27.65 -13.86
N LEU A 301 -13.83 26.57 -14.52
CA LEU A 301 -12.41 26.23 -14.64
C LEU A 301 -11.64 27.30 -15.44
N SER A 302 -12.15 27.75 -16.58
CA SER A 302 -11.49 28.76 -17.40
C SER A 302 -11.28 30.07 -16.64
N ASP A 303 -12.30 30.53 -15.91
CA ASP A 303 -12.25 31.75 -15.10
C ASP A 303 -11.21 31.66 -13.98
N VAL A 304 -11.15 30.51 -13.30
CA VAL A 304 -10.21 30.27 -12.19
C VAL A 304 -8.77 30.09 -12.70
N MET A 305 -8.54 29.22 -13.68
CA MET A 305 -7.20 28.90 -14.19
C MET A 305 -6.51 30.11 -14.82
N SER A 306 -7.28 31.06 -15.40
CA SER A 306 -6.74 32.28 -16.02
C SER A 306 -5.94 33.18 -15.06
N GLN A 307 -6.06 32.95 -13.75
CA GLN A 307 -5.40 33.73 -12.70
C GLN A 307 -4.01 33.20 -12.34
N TYR A 308 -3.62 32.03 -12.87
CA TYR A 308 -2.39 31.33 -12.49
C TYR A 308 -1.45 31.13 -13.68
N GLU A 309 -0.16 31.14 -13.40
CA GLU A 309 0.88 30.83 -14.38
C GLU A 309 0.97 29.31 -14.59
N PRO A 310 1.31 28.85 -15.82
CA PRO A 310 1.49 27.43 -16.08
C PRO A 310 2.75 26.90 -15.40
N ARG A 311 2.74 25.59 -15.09
CA ARG A 311 3.89 24.88 -14.55
C ARG A 311 5.13 24.99 -15.46
N PRO A 312 6.33 25.24 -14.90
CA PRO A 312 7.59 25.07 -15.63
C PRO A 312 7.86 23.60 -16.00
N MET A 313 8.12 23.31 -17.28
CA MET A 313 8.37 21.96 -17.79
C MET A 313 9.84 21.52 -17.58
N GLU A 314 10.30 21.58 -16.33
CA GLU A 314 11.71 21.35 -15.94
C GLU A 314 11.84 20.23 -14.88
N GLY A 315 10.88 19.30 -14.86
CA GLY A 315 10.88 18.18 -13.91
C GLY A 315 12.10 17.27 -14.05
N THR A 316 12.49 16.62 -12.96
CA THR A 316 13.63 15.68 -12.92
C THR A 316 13.33 14.52 -11.98
N HIS A 317 13.96 13.38 -12.23
CA HIS A 317 13.95 12.23 -11.34
C HIS A 317 15.31 11.52 -11.38
N SER A 318 15.60 10.72 -10.35
CA SER A 318 16.78 9.83 -10.37
C SER A 318 16.68 8.85 -11.53
N PRO A 319 17.82 8.37 -12.08
CA PRO A 319 17.81 7.35 -13.12
C PRO A 319 16.98 6.14 -12.68
N ALA A 320 16.17 5.60 -13.60
CA ALA A 320 15.22 4.55 -13.25
C ALA A 320 14.93 3.61 -14.40
N ILE A 321 14.55 2.39 -14.02
CA ILE A 321 13.89 1.37 -14.83
C ILE A 321 12.52 1.09 -14.20
N SER A 322 11.63 0.38 -14.90
CA SER A 322 10.31 0.07 -14.34
C SER A 322 9.81 -1.30 -14.76
N GLY A 323 9.11 -1.96 -13.83
CA GLY A 323 8.18 -3.05 -14.11
C GLY A 323 6.76 -2.53 -13.92
N ILE A 324 6.02 -3.15 -13.00
CA ILE A 324 4.82 -2.56 -12.41
C ILE A 324 5.20 -1.43 -11.45
N ASP A 325 6.27 -1.65 -10.68
CA ASP A 325 6.84 -0.65 -9.77
C ASP A 325 8.10 -0.02 -10.39
N PRO A 326 8.41 1.26 -10.08
CA PRO A 326 9.66 1.87 -10.49
C PRO A 326 10.83 1.36 -9.64
N VAL A 327 12.00 1.21 -10.25
CA VAL A 327 13.26 0.95 -9.54
C VAL A 327 14.19 2.12 -9.87
N TYR A 328 14.27 3.06 -8.93
CA TYR A 328 15.24 4.15 -8.97
C TYR A 328 16.63 3.61 -8.64
N VAL A 329 17.62 3.99 -9.43
CA VAL A 329 19.01 3.52 -9.36
C VAL A 329 19.83 4.58 -8.64
N GLU A 330 19.76 4.56 -7.32
CA GLU A 330 20.34 5.59 -6.47
C GLU A 330 21.73 5.22 -6.02
N SER A 331 22.58 6.25 -5.89
CA SER A 331 23.98 6.05 -5.57
C SER A 331 24.24 5.35 -4.22
N GLU A 332 23.32 5.49 -3.26
CA GLU A 332 23.40 5.01 -1.88
C GLU A 332 22.93 3.56 -1.70
N ASN A 333 22.05 3.08 -2.59
CA ASN A 333 21.39 1.77 -2.49
C ASN A 333 22.03 0.70 -3.38
N ARG A 334 23.22 0.98 -3.92
CA ARG A 334 23.97 0.07 -4.80
C ARG A 334 24.62 -1.10 -4.05
N PRO A 335 24.76 -2.28 -4.70
CA PRO A 335 24.32 -2.57 -6.05
C PRO A 335 22.87 -3.11 -6.09
N TYR A 336 22.17 -2.84 -7.18
CA TYR A 336 20.86 -3.40 -7.45
C TYR A 336 20.99 -4.84 -7.93
N MET A 337 20.40 -5.75 -7.16
CA MET A 337 20.47 -7.20 -7.42
C MET A 337 19.59 -7.60 -8.61
N VAL A 338 20.18 -8.25 -9.61
CA VAL A 338 19.53 -8.84 -10.77
C VAL A 338 19.54 -10.37 -10.61
N GLY A 339 18.38 -11.00 -10.56
CA GLY A 339 18.26 -12.43 -10.30
C GLY A 339 18.65 -13.29 -11.51
N GLU A 340 19.67 -14.14 -11.37
CA GLU A 340 20.29 -14.93 -12.46
C GLU A 340 19.61 -16.28 -12.77
N ARG A 341 18.65 -16.76 -11.96
CA ARG A 341 18.22 -18.17 -12.01
C ARG A 341 17.24 -18.51 -13.13
N THR A 342 16.68 -17.51 -13.79
CA THR A 342 15.78 -17.60 -14.94
C THR A 342 16.57 -17.65 -16.24
N ASN A 343 17.61 -18.49 -16.22
CA ASN A 343 18.61 -18.61 -17.27
C ASN A 343 18.82 -20.10 -17.62
N VAL A 344 18.56 -20.48 -18.87
CA VAL A 344 18.68 -21.87 -19.35
C VAL A 344 20.13 -22.37 -19.30
N LEU A 345 21.11 -21.48 -19.50
CA LEU A 345 22.53 -21.83 -19.46
C LEU A 345 23.05 -21.95 -18.01
N GLY A 346 22.57 -21.09 -17.11
CA GLY A 346 23.03 -20.99 -15.72
C GLY A 346 22.28 -21.87 -14.70
N SER A 347 21.02 -22.21 -14.97
CA SER A 347 20.13 -22.85 -13.99
C SER A 347 19.59 -24.20 -14.48
N ARG A 348 20.13 -25.30 -13.94
CA ARG A 348 19.68 -26.67 -14.27
C ARG A 348 18.18 -26.89 -14.04
N LYS A 349 17.62 -26.27 -12.98
CA LYS A 349 16.20 -26.38 -12.66
C LYS A 349 15.37 -25.65 -13.72
N PHE A 350 15.74 -24.42 -14.07
CA PHE A 350 15.03 -23.63 -15.06
C PHE A 350 15.11 -24.28 -16.45
N LYS A 351 16.31 -24.67 -16.90
CA LYS A 351 16.51 -25.43 -18.14
C LYS A 351 15.57 -26.63 -18.26
N ARG A 352 15.51 -27.47 -17.22
CA ARG A 352 14.60 -28.63 -17.21
C ARG A 352 13.14 -28.21 -17.41
N LEU A 353 12.69 -27.16 -16.73
CA LEU A 353 11.31 -26.70 -16.80
C LEU A 353 10.96 -26.13 -18.17
N ILE A 354 11.84 -25.34 -18.79
CA ILE A 354 11.66 -24.82 -20.15
C ILE A 354 11.62 -25.97 -21.16
N VAL A 355 12.58 -26.90 -21.11
CA VAL A 355 12.63 -28.07 -22.00
C VAL A 355 11.38 -28.96 -21.86
N GLU A 356 10.86 -29.12 -20.63
CA GLU A 356 9.63 -29.88 -20.35
C GLU A 356 8.34 -29.11 -20.67
N GLY A 357 8.41 -27.84 -21.10
CA GLY A 357 7.24 -26.99 -21.39
C GLY A 357 6.47 -26.54 -20.14
N LYS A 358 7.10 -26.58 -18.97
CA LYS A 358 6.51 -26.23 -17.67
C LYS A 358 6.74 -24.76 -17.31
N TYR A 359 6.30 -23.85 -18.19
CA TYR A 359 6.53 -22.41 -18.04
C TYR A 359 5.92 -21.82 -16.75
N GLU A 360 4.78 -22.36 -16.29
CA GLU A 360 4.13 -21.93 -15.05
C GLU A 360 4.97 -22.22 -13.79
N GLU A 361 5.63 -23.39 -13.76
CA GLU A 361 6.60 -23.73 -12.70
C GLU A 361 7.91 -22.97 -12.87
N ALA A 362 8.28 -22.62 -14.12
CA ALA A 362 9.46 -21.83 -14.39
C ALA A 362 9.31 -20.38 -13.91
N SER A 363 8.12 -19.77 -14.08
CA SER A 363 7.84 -18.40 -13.64
C SER A 363 7.83 -18.25 -12.11
N GLU A 364 7.58 -19.35 -11.38
CA GLU A 364 7.78 -19.39 -9.92
C GLU A 364 9.24 -19.19 -9.49
N ILE A 365 10.20 -19.53 -10.35
CA ILE A 365 11.62 -19.25 -10.06
C ILE A 365 11.87 -17.74 -10.07
N ALA A 366 11.25 -16.98 -10.99
CA ALA A 366 11.32 -15.53 -10.98
C ALA A 366 10.71 -14.95 -9.69
N ARG A 367 9.50 -15.38 -9.33
CA ARG A 367 8.81 -14.93 -8.11
C ARG A 367 9.62 -15.22 -6.84
N ALA A 368 10.24 -16.40 -6.77
CA ALA A 368 11.12 -16.76 -5.65
C ALA A 368 12.34 -15.85 -5.56
N GLN A 369 12.95 -15.47 -6.69
CA GLN A 369 14.09 -14.54 -6.69
C GLN A 369 13.69 -13.14 -6.19
N VAL A 370 12.53 -12.63 -6.61
CA VAL A 370 12.00 -11.35 -6.12
C VAL A 370 11.76 -11.39 -4.62
N LYS A 371 11.11 -12.45 -4.11
CA LYS A 371 10.90 -12.64 -2.66
C LYS A 371 12.21 -12.65 -1.87
N ASN A 372 13.30 -13.10 -2.50
CA ASN A 372 14.63 -13.16 -1.90
C ASN A 372 15.52 -11.96 -2.27
N GLY A 373 14.94 -10.81 -2.66
CA GLY A 373 15.65 -9.54 -2.79
C GLY A 373 16.19 -9.22 -4.19
N ALA A 374 15.71 -9.88 -5.25
CA ALA A 374 15.99 -9.44 -6.62
C ALA A 374 15.15 -8.20 -6.98
N HIS A 375 15.81 -7.14 -7.46
CA HIS A 375 15.20 -5.90 -7.94
C HIS A 375 14.91 -5.93 -9.44
N VAL A 376 15.57 -6.81 -10.18
CA VAL A 376 15.39 -7.06 -11.62
C VAL A 376 15.48 -8.57 -11.84
N ILE A 377 14.78 -9.11 -12.83
CA ILE A 377 14.88 -10.51 -13.23
C ILE A 377 15.53 -10.63 -14.60
N ASP A 378 16.65 -11.33 -14.67
CA ASP A 378 17.34 -11.71 -15.91
C ASP A 378 16.61 -12.89 -16.58
N VAL A 379 16.28 -12.78 -17.86
CA VAL A 379 15.50 -13.77 -18.59
C VAL A 379 16.29 -14.24 -19.80
N CYS A 380 16.89 -15.42 -19.70
CA CYS A 380 17.62 -16.08 -20.78
C CYS A 380 17.01 -17.46 -21.07
N VAL A 381 16.39 -17.62 -22.24
CA VAL A 381 15.82 -18.90 -22.70
C VAL A 381 16.61 -19.55 -23.82
N GLN A 382 17.81 -19.02 -24.13
CA GLN A 382 18.67 -19.53 -25.21
C GLN A 382 19.04 -21.01 -25.00
N ASP A 383 18.64 -21.85 -25.95
CA ASP A 383 19.03 -23.25 -26.06
C ASP A 383 19.25 -23.60 -27.54
N PRO A 384 20.44 -24.09 -27.95
CA PRO A 384 20.72 -24.46 -29.34
C PRO A 384 19.77 -25.52 -29.93
N ASP A 385 19.10 -26.30 -29.07
CA ASP A 385 18.22 -27.39 -29.48
C ASP A 385 16.73 -26.95 -29.56
N ARG A 386 16.41 -25.66 -29.36
CA ARG A 386 15.03 -25.15 -29.26
C ARG A 386 14.84 -23.82 -30.00
N ASP A 387 13.57 -23.45 -30.18
CA ASP A 387 13.19 -22.15 -30.73
C ASP A 387 13.10 -21.12 -29.58
N GLU A 388 14.08 -20.21 -29.54
CA GLU A 388 14.16 -19.15 -28.53
C GLU A 388 12.93 -18.24 -28.56
N THR A 389 12.39 -17.94 -29.74
CA THR A 389 11.24 -17.05 -29.93
C THR A 389 10.00 -17.67 -29.27
N GLU A 390 9.73 -18.95 -29.55
CA GLU A 390 8.59 -19.70 -28.99
C GLU A 390 8.69 -19.82 -27.47
N ASP A 391 9.88 -20.14 -26.94
CA ASP A 391 10.09 -20.28 -25.50
C ASP A 391 9.99 -18.94 -24.76
N MET A 392 10.51 -17.86 -25.37
CA MET A 392 10.47 -16.52 -24.79
C MET A 392 9.03 -16.02 -24.70
N GLU A 393 8.24 -16.17 -25.77
CA GLU A 393 6.83 -15.79 -25.79
C GLU A 393 6.03 -16.45 -24.66
N LYS A 394 6.11 -17.78 -24.58
CA LYS A 394 5.37 -18.57 -23.57
C LYS A 394 5.80 -18.26 -22.15
N PHE A 395 7.08 -17.97 -21.94
CA PHE A 395 7.59 -17.63 -20.62
C PHE A 395 7.17 -16.21 -20.20
N LEU A 396 7.27 -15.23 -21.10
CA LEU A 396 6.95 -13.82 -20.83
C LEU A 396 5.46 -13.62 -20.52
N GLU A 397 4.57 -14.32 -21.22
CA GLU A 397 3.12 -14.28 -20.98
C GLU A 397 2.76 -14.59 -19.51
N LEU A 398 3.54 -15.46 -18.86
CA LEU A 398 3.32 -15.88 -17.48
C LEU A 398 4.12 -15.03 -16.49
N VAL A 399 5.42 -14.82 -16.74
CA VAL A 399 6.30 -14.15 -15.76
C VAL A 399 5.89 -12.71 -15.52
N ALA A 400 5.46 -11.98 -16.57
CA ALA A 400 5.02 -10.59 -16.46
C ALA A 400 3.80 -10.42 -15.53
N LYS A 401 3.00 -11.46 -15.35
CA LYS A 401 1.84 -11.48 -14.43
C LYS A 401 2.20 -11.92 -13.01
N LYS A 402 3.41 -12.45 -12.79
CA LYS A 402 3.85 -13.00 -11.49
C LYS A 402 4.83 -12.11 -10.73
N VAL A 403 5.55 -11.24 -11.43
CA VAL A 403 6.54 -10.35 -10.81
C VAL A 403 6.22 -8.89 -11.12
N LYS A 404 6.45 -8.03 -10.13
CA LYS A 404 6.27 -6.58 -10.27
C LYS A 404 7.53 -5.86 -10.73
N VAL A 405 8.69 -6.50 -10.60
CA VAL A 405 10.00 -5.92 -10.91
C VAL A 405 10.27 -5.86 -12.42
N PRO A 406 11.14 -4.95 -12.89
CA PRO A 406 11.59 -4.91 -14.28
C PRO A 406 12.20 -6.24 -14.76
N LEU A 407 12.10 -6.48 -16.06
CA LEU A 407 12.73 -7.60 -16.74
C LEU A 407 14.00 -7.16 -17.48
N MET A 408 15.03 -7.97 -17.40
CA MET A 408 16.24 -7.89 -18.20
C MET A 408 16.19 -9.01 -19.24
N ILE A 409 16.03 -8.65 -20.51
CA ILE A 409 15.89 -9.58 -21.63
C ILE A 409 17.30 -9.97 -22.07
N ASP A 410 17.70 -11.20 -21.74
CA ASP A 410 19.05 -11.73 -22.01
C ASP A 410 19.06 -12.54 -23.31
N THR A 411 19.32 -11.83 -24.41
CA THR A 411 19.47 -12.38 -25.75
C THR A 411 20.24 -11.43 -26.67
N THR A 412 20.92 -12.00 -27.66
CA THR A 412 21.61 -11.27 -28.73
C THR A 412 20.77 -11.14 -30.00
N ASP A 413 19.61 -11.79 -30.09
CA ASP A 413 18.77 -11.77 -31.28
C ASP A 413 17.79 -10.59 -31.26
N ALA A 414 17.89 -9.69 -32.24
CA ALA A 414 17.03 -8.53 -32.38
C ALA A 414 15.54 -8.89 -32.58
N GLU A 415 15.23 -10.03 -33.19
CA GLU A 415 13.84 -10.49 -33.36
C GLU A 415 13.24 -10.90 -32.02
N VAL A 416 14.00 -11.61 -31.19
CA VAL A 416 13.60 -11.98 -29.83
C VAL A 416 13.49 -10.76 -28.92
N ILE A 417 14.36 -9.76 -29.09
CA ILE A 417 14.25 -8.46 -28.38
C ILE A 417 12.94 -7.75 -28.76
N ASP A 418 12.64 -7.60 -30.05
CA ASP A 418 11.40 -6.93 -30.52
C ASP A 418 10.15 -7.67 -30.01
N LEU A 419 10.17 -9.00 -30.00
CA LEU A 419 9.11 -9.81 -29.40
C LEU A 419 8.98 -9.53 -27.90
N SER A 420 10.08 -9.63 -27.16
CA SER A 420 10.08 -9.57 -25.69
C SER A 420 9.59 -8.24 -25.15
N LEU A 421 9.95 -7.14 -25.80
CA LEU A 421 9.55 -5.80 -25.39
C LEU A 421 8.05 -5.53 -25.56
N LYS A 422 7.35 -6.30 -26.41
CA LYS A 422 5.87 -6.26 -26.54
C LYS A 422 5.14 -6.85 -25.33
N TYR A 423 5.84 -7.60 -24.47
CA TYR A 423 5.31 -8.14 -23.21
C TYR A 423 5.73 -7.32 -21.98
N SER A 424 6.51 -6.25 -22.16
CA SER A 424 7.02 -5.43 -21.07
C SER A 424 6.28 -4.10 -20.95
N GLN A 425 5.39 -3.99 -19.95
CA GLN A 425 4.71 -2.73 -19.62
C GLN A 425 5.73 -1.61 -19.30
N GLY A 426 6.71 -1.93 -18.46
CA GLY A 426 7.71 -0.99 -17.98
C GLY A 426 8.92 -0.76 -18.89
N LYS A 427 9.90 -0.02 -18.38
CA LYS A 427 11.22 0.23 -18.99
C LYS A 427 12.16 -0.92 -18.64
N SER A 428 12.24 -1.89 -19.56
CA SER A 428 13.08 -3.09 -19.44
C SER A 428 14.56 -2.83 -19.76
N ILE A 429 15.42 -3.79 -19.45
CA ILE A 429 16.84 -3.77 -19.82
C ILE A 429 17.09 -4.80 -20.93
N ILE A 430 17.82 -4.42 -21.97
CA ILE A 430 18.33 -5.35 -23.00
C ILE A 430 19.73 -5.81 -22.60
N ASN A 431 19.94 -7.11 -22.48
CA ASN A 431 21.23 -7.74 -22.17
C ASN A 431 21.59 -8.69 -23.32
N SER A 432 22.58 -8.43 -24.18
CA SER A 432 23.42 -7.23 -24.28
C SER A 432 23.80 -6.97 -25.74
N ILE A 433 24.41 -5.81 -26.00
CA ILE A 433 25.04 -5.46 -27.28
C ILE A 433 26.54 -5.22 -27.08
N ASN A 434 27.32 -5.31 -28.16
CA ASN A 434 28.76 -5.05 -28.16
C ASN A 434 29.28 -4.67 -29.55
N LEU A 435 30.59 -4.42 -29.66
CA LEU A 435 31.27 -4.02 -30.90
C LEU A 435 32.07 -5.17 -31.56
N GLU A 436 31.82 -6.44 -31.19
CA GLU A 436 32.56 -7.60 -31.73
C GLU A 436 32.50 -7.66 -33.27
N ASP A 437 31.31 -7.37 -33.82
CA ASP A 437 31.03 -7.34 -35.26
C ASP A 437 31.00 -5.90 -35.81
N GLY A 438 31.69 -4.96 -35.14
CA GLY A 438 31.59 -3.53 -35.41
C GLY A 438 30.25 -2.94 -34.97
N GLU A 439 29.71 -1.98 -35.74
CA GLU A 439 28.49 -1.24 -35.35
C GLU A 439 27.16 -1.98 -35.67
N GLU A 440 27.20 -3.14 -36.32
CA GLU A 440 26.00 -3.83 -36.84
C GLU A 440 24.93 -4.09 -35.76
N LYS A 441 25.34 -4.60 -34.59
CA LYS A 441 24.42 -4.83 -33.47
C LYS A 441 23.80 -3.53 -32.95
N PHE A 442 24.57 -2.44 -32.92
CA PHE A 442 24.06 -1.13 -32.50
C PHE A 442 23.02 -0.61 -33.51
N GLU A 443 23.27 -0.76 -34.80
CA GLU A 443 22.34 -0.36 -35.87
C GLU A 443 21.02 -1.13 -35.81
N ARG A 444 21.05 -2.42 -35.43
CA ARG A 444 19.84 -3.25 -35.33
C ARG A 444 19.05 -3.03 -34.04
N VAL A 445 19.71 -2.82 -32.90
CA VAL A 445 19.05 -2.78 -31.59
C VAL A 445 18.66 -1.36 -31.16
N THR A 446 19.41 -0.32 -31.54
CA THR A 446 19.07 1.07 -31.16
C THR A 446 17.70 1.54 -31.66
N PRO A 447 17.19 1.16 -32.86
CA PRO A 447 15.83 1.47 -33.25
C PRO A 447 14.78 0.84 -32.32
N LEU A 448 15.04 -0.37 -31.81
CA LEU A 448 14.14 -1.05 -30.86
C LEU A 448 14.13 -0.35 -29.50
N ILE A 449 15.28 0.14 -29.05
CA ILE A 449 15.40 0.96 -27.83
C ILE A 449 14.52 2.21 -27.94
N HIS A 450 14.63 2.97 -29.04
CA HIS A 450 13.79 4.15 -29.28
C HIS A 450 12.31 3.83 -29.52
N LYS A 451 12.03 2.62 -30.01
CA LYS A 451 10.67 2.13 -30.26
C LYS A 451 9.91 1.82 -28.97
N TYR A 452 10.55 1.19 -27.99
CA TYR A 452 9.89 0.67 -26.78
C TYR A 452 10.32 1.32 -25.45
N GLY A 453 11.41 2.09 -25.45
CA GLY A 453 11.95 2.73 -24.25
C GLY A 453 12.61 1.72 -23.32
N ALA A 454 13.78 1.21 -23.70
CA ALA A 454 14.55 0.24 -22.92
C ALA A 454 15.94 0.78 -22.58
N ALA A 455 16.48 0.38 -21.42
CA ALA A 455 17.90 0.53 -21.13
C ALA A 455 18.69 -0.61 -21.80
N VAL A 456 20.02 -0.46 -21.92
CA VAL A 456 20.85 -1.44 -22.61
C VAL A 456 22.17 -1.70 -21.90
N VAL A 457 22.50 -2.99 -21.78
CA VAL A 457 23.81 -3.47 -21.35
C VAL A 457 24.75 -3.52 -22.55
N VAL A 458 25.91 -2.90 -22.40
CA VAL A 458 26.98 -2.87 -23.39
C VAL A 458 28.23 -3.56 -22.83
N GLY A 459 28.54 -4.74 -23.37
CA GLY A 459 29.77 -5.44 -22.98
C GLY A 459 31.01 -4.73 -23.52
N THR A 460 32.08 -4.66 -22.71
CA THR A 460 33.38 -4.14 -23.15
C THR A 460 34.10 -5.14 -24.08
N ILE A 461 33.51 -5.39 -25.24
CA ILE A 461 33.97 -6.28 -26.31
C ILE A 461 33.96 -5.48 -27.61
N ASP A 462 35.07 -5.50 -28.35
CA ASP A 462 35.18 -4.91 -29.68
C ASP A 462 35.78 -5.91 -30.70
N GLU A 463 36.14 -5.45 -31.90
CA GLU A 463 36.69 -6.29 -32.97
C GLU A 463 38.04 -6.93 -32.60
N THR A 464 38.68 -6.47 -31.51
CA THR A 464 39.91 -7.07 -30.97
C THR A 464 39.63 -8.17 -29.94
N GLY A 465 38.37 -8.35 -29.55
CA GLY A 465 37.88 -9.35 -28.62
C GLY A 465 37.43 -8.76 -27.28
N GLN A 466 37.40 -9.60 -26.25
CA GLN A 466 36.95 -9.24 -24.91
C GLN A 466 38.04 -8.44 -24.18
N ALA A 467 37.71 -7.25 -23.67
CA ALA A 467 38.69 -6.41 -22.97
C ALA A 467 39.02 -6.95 -21.56
N ILE A 468 40.29 -7.27 -21.32
CA ILE A 468 40.76 -7.84 -20.04
C ILE A 468 41.38 -6.76 -19.16
N HIS A 469 42.25 -5.89 -19.70
CA HIS A 469 42.90 -4.83 -18.93
C HIS A 469 41.98 -3.62 -18.75
N ARG A 470 42.08 -2.95 -17.59
CA ARG A 470 41.22 -1.79 -17.24
C ARG A 470 41.21 -0.68 -18.30
N ASP A 471 42.37 -0.42 -18.92
CA ASP A 471 42.52 0.65 -19.91
C ASP A 471 41.81 0.31 -21.21
N ASP A 472 41.80 -0.97 -21.59
CA ASP A 472 41.09 -1.43 -22.79
C ASP A 472 39.58 -1.47 -22.53
N LYS A 473 39.14 -1.87 -21.33
CA LYS A 473 37.73 -1.77 -20.91
C LYS A 473 37.23 -0.33 -21.01
N LEU A 474 38.01 0.63 -20.51
CA LEU A 474 37.68 2.06 -20.59
C LEU A 474 37.62 2.55 -22.05
N LYS A 475 38.60 2.19 -22.89
CA LYS A 475 38.61 2.59 -24.32
C LYS A 475 37.37 2.08 -25.06
N VAL A 476 37.00 0.81 -24.86
CA VAL A 476 35.80 0.24 -25.48
C VAL A 476 34.55 0.96 -24.97
N ALA A 477 34.42 1.16 -23.67
CA ALA A 477 33.29 1.88 -23.08
C ALA A 477 33.16 3.32 -23.61
N GLN A 478 34.26 4.07 -23.73
CA GLN A 478 34.27 5.41 -24.31
C GLN A 478 33.85 5.41 -25.79
N ARG A 479 34.36 4.46 -26.57
CA ARG A 479 33.95 4.31 -27.98
C ARG A 479 32.46 3.98 -28.09
N SER A 480 31.96 3.07 -27.26
CA SER A 480 30.54 2.72 -27.22
C SER A 480 29.67 3.89 -26.78
N TYR A 481 30.10 4.67 -25.78
CA TYR A 481 29.43 5.90 -25.35
C TYR A 481 29.34 6.90 -26.51
N ASP A 482 30.44 7.17 -27.20
CA ASP A 482 30.47 8.11 -28.33
C ASP A 482 29.50 7.69 -29.44
N LEU A 483 29.43 6.40 -29.76
CA LEU A 483 28.49 5.89 -30.75
C LEU A 483 27.05 5.99 -30.24
N LEU A 484 26.73 5.40 -29.09
CA LEU A 484 25.35 5.27 -28.62
C LEU A 484 24.73 6.61 -28.21
N VAL A 485 25.49 7.47 -27.51
CA VAL A 485 25.01 8.78 -27.06
C VAL A 485 25.11 9.81 -28.19
N ASN A 486 26.28 9.98 -28.81
CA ASN A 486 26.47 11.08 -29.77
C ASN A 486 25.90 10.78 -31.17
N LYS A 487 26.03 9.54 -31.67
CA LYS A 487 25.50 9.12 -32.98
C LYS A 487 24.05 8.62 -32.89
N TYR A 488 23.75 7.67 -32.01
CA TYR A 488 22.41 7.04 -31.90
C TYR A 488 21.46 7.74 -30.93
N LYS A 489 21.89 8.79 -30.21
CA LYS A 489 21.05 9.64 -29.36
C LYS A 489 20.38 8.93 -28.18
N LEU A 490 21.04 7.93 -27.61
CA LEU A 490 20.60 7.33 -26.35
C LEU A 490 20.91 8.27 -25.17
N SER A 491 20.08 8.18 -24.13
CA SER A 491 20.36 8.83 -22.85
C SER A 491 21.55 8.14 -22.17
N PRO A 492 22.56 8.87 -21.67
CA PRO A 492 23.65 8.30 -20.89
C PRO A 492 23.19 7.41 -19.71
N GLU A 493 22.07 7.78 -19.08
CA GLU A 493 21.48 7.06 -17.94
C GLU A 493 20.94 5.67 -18.31
N ASP A 494 20.62 5.45 -19.59
CA ASP A 494 20.13 4.18 -20.14
C ASP A 494 21.26 3.26 -20.61
N LEU A 495 22.51 3.74 -20.58
CA LEU A 495 23.70 2.93 -20.90
C LEU A 495 24.25 2.28 -19.63
N ILE A 496 24.32 0.94 -19.66
CA ILE A 496 24.87 0.13 -18.58
C ILE A 496 26.09 -0.63 -19.11
N PHE A 497 27.29 -0.33 -18.63
CA PHE A 497 28.50 -1.01 -19.09
C PHE A 497 28.77 -2.30 -18.32
N ASP A 498 28.88 -3.42 -19.04
CA ASP A 498 29.42 -4.66 -18.48
C ASP A 498 30.93 -4.70 -18.72
N THR A 499 31.67 -4.55 -17.62
CA THR A 499 33.13 -4.56 -17.63
C THR A 499 33.73 -5.96 -17.74
N LEU A 500 32.91 -6.99 -17.90
CA LEU A 500 33.25 -8.41 -18.06
C LEU A 500 33.96 -9.02 -16.86
N VAL A 501 33.47 -10.19 -16.45
CA VAL A 501 34.05 -10.99 -15.37
C VAL A 501 34.63 -12.28 -15.94
N PHE A 502 35.89 -12.55 -15.62
CA PHE A 502 36.61 -13.74 -16.04
C PHE A 502 36.87 -14.67 -14.84
N PRO A 503 36.94 -15.99 -15.06
CA PRO A 503 37.16 -16.93 -13.97
C PRO A 503 38.61 -16.88 -13.47
N VAL A 504 38.79 -16.72 -12.15
CA VAL A 504 40.13 -16.73 -11.53
C VAL A 504 40.60 -18.14 -11.13
N GLY A 505 39.69 -19.12 -11.20
CA GLY A 505 39.95 -20.50 -10.75
C GLY A 505 40.47 -21.47 -11.81
N THR A 506 40.59 -21.06 -13.08
CA THR A 506 40.91 -21.97 -14.20
C THR A 506 42.40 -22.21 -14.41
N GLY A 507 43.26 -21.33 -13.89
CA GLY A 507 44.71 -21.38 -14.15
C GLY A 507 45.10 -20.93 -15.58
N ASP A 508 44.19 -20.27 -16.30
CA ASP A 508 44.49 -19.69 -17.60
C ASP A 508 45.36 -18.44 -17.42
N GLU A 509 46.55 -18.42 -18.02
CA GLU A 509 47.50 -17.31 -17.94
C GLU A 509 46.89 -15.98 -18.40
N GLN A 510 45.92 -16.02 -19.33
CA GLN A 510 45.24 -14.84 -19.83
C GLN A 510 44.33 -14.17 -18.78
N TYR A 511 43.85 -14.93 -17.78
CA TYR A 511 42.92 -14.43 -16.75
C TYR A 511 43.60 -14.15 -15.40
N ILE A 512 44.91 -14.34 -15.28
CA ILE A 512 45.67 -14.00 -14.08
C ILE A 512 45.57 -12.48 -13.83
N GLY A 513 45.03 -12.10 -12.66
CA GLY A 513 44.82 -10.71 -12.26
C GLY A 513 43.61 -10.03 -12.90
N SER A 514 42.80 -10.76 -13.69
CA SER A 514 41.63 -10.19 -14.38
C SER A 514 40.58 -9.61 -13.44
N ALA A 515 40.33 -10.21 -12.27
CA ALA A 515 39.37 -9.70 -11.28
C ALA A 515 39.72 -8.28 -10.81
N LYS A 516 41.00 -8.01 -10.55
CA LYS A 516 41.50 -6.67 -10.21
C LYS A 516 41.30 -5.69 -11.37
N GLU A 517 41.56 -6.12 -12.60
CA GLU A 517 41.36 -5.27 -13.79
C GLU A 517 39.88 -4.95 -14.03
N THR A 518 38.96 -5.86 -13.71
CA THR A 518 37.51 -5.61 -13.73
C THR A 518 37.10 -4.56 -12.68
N ILE A 519 37.55 -4.70 -11.42
CA ILE A 519 37.26 -3.73 -10.35
C ILE A 519 37.76 -2.33 -10.74
N GLU A 520 38.99 -2.23 -11.24
CA GLU A 520 39.56 -0.94 -11.65
C GLU A 520 38.94 -0.41 -12.94
N GLY A 521 38.48 -1.27 -13.84
CA GLY A 521 37.70 -0.90 -15.02
C GLY A 521 36.39 -0.19 -14.64
N ILE A 522 35.66 -0.72 -13.65
CA ILE A 522 34.46 -0.05 -13.08
C ILE A 522 34.84 1.34 -12.59
N ARG A 523 35.89 1.44 -11.77
CA ARG A 523 36.33 2.71 -11.18
C ARG A 523 36.63 3.75 -12.26
N LEU A 524 37.37 3.37 -13.29
CA LEU A 524 37.72 4.25 -14.41
C LEU A 524 36.51 4.66 -15.25
N ILE A 525 35.57 3.74 -15.51
CA ILE A 525 34.35 4.05 -16.27
C ILE A 525 33.46 5.02 -15.48
N LYS A 526 33.26 4.79 -14.17
CA LYS A 526 32.47 5.70 -13.33
C LYS A 526 33.12 7.08 -13.18
N GLU A 527 34.45 7.17 -13.15
CA GLU A 527 35.17 8.45 -13.15
C GLU A 527 35.02 9.19 -14.48
N ALA A 528 35.07 8.48 -15.61
CA ALA A 528 35.00 9.09 -16.94
C ALA A 528 33.58 9.44 -17.39
N MET A 529 32.59 8.62 -17.03
CA MET A 529 31.20 8.68 -17.48
C MET A 529 30.26 8.46 -16.28
N PRO A 530 30.16 9.44 -15.34
CA PRO A 530 29.43 9.26 -14.09
C PRO A 530 27.91 9.08 -14.26
N GLU A 531 27.35 9.55 -15.38
CA GLU A 531 25.93 9.41 -15.74
C GLU A 531 25.57 7.99 -16.21
N CYS A 532 26.56 7.20 -16.64
CA CYS A 532 26.35 5.82 -17.06
C CYS A 532 26.40 4.86 -15.86
N HIS A 533 25.71 3.74 -16.01
CA HIS A 533 25.71 2.66 -15.03
C HIS A 533 26.69 1.56 -15.40
N THR A 534 26.93 0.65 -14.46
CA THR A 534 27.80 -0.51 -14.61
C THR A 534 27.12 -1.76 -14.08
N ILE A 535 27.32 -2.89 -14.74
CA ILE A 535 26.77 -4.19 -14.35
C ILE A 535 27.85 -5.28 -14.42
N LEU A 536 27.69 -6.34 -13.62
CA LEU A 536 28.53 -7.53 -13.73
C LEU A 536 27.76 -8.83 -13.45
N GLY A 537 28.08 -9.85 -14.23
CA GLY A 537 27.84 -11.26 -13.90
C GLY A 537 28.80 -11.75 -12.81
N ILE A 538 28.45 -11.54 -11.54
CA ILE A 538 29.34 -11.82 -10.39
C ILE A 538 29.74 -13.29 -10.33
N SER A 539 28.80 -14.20 -10.61
CA SER A 539 28.99 -15.64 -10.50
C SER A 539 30.09 -16.19 -11.43
N ASN A 540 30.51 -15.43 -12.44
CA ASN A 540 31.54 -15.83 -13.39
C ASN A 540 32.94 -15.90 -12.77
N VAL A 541 33.22 -15.07 -11.76
CA VAL A 541 34.56 -14.98 -11.14
C VAL A 541 35.00 -16.32 -10.52
N SER A 542 34.03 -17.08 -10.01
CA SER A 542 34.26 -18.29 -9.22
C SER A 542 34.09 -19.60 -10.00
N PHE A 543 33.92 -19.56 -11.33
CA PHE A 543 33.88 -20.80 -12.12
C PHE A 543 35.19 -21.60 -11.96
N GLY A 544 35.04 -22.91 -11.82
CA GLY A 544 36.16 -23.83 -11.57
C GLY A 544 36.54 -24.03 -10.10
N LEU A 545 35.97 -23.26 -9.16
CA LEU A 545 36.27 -23.38 -7.73
C LEU A 545 35.29 -24.31 -6.96
N PRO A 546 35.70 -24.82 -5.77
CA PRO A 546 34.80 -25.60 -4.90
C PRO A 546 33.56 -24.81 -4.47
N GLU A 547 32.39 -25.46 -4.38
CA GLU A 547 31.09 -24.81 -4.13
C GLU A 547 31.10 -23.87 -2.90
N ALA A 548 31.65 -24.33 -1.77
CA ALA A 548 31.76 -23.51 -0.55
C ALA A 548 32.64 -22.26 -0.72
N GLY A 549 33.66 -22.33 -1.56
CA GLY A 549 34.51 -21.18 -1.86
C GLY A 549 33.86 -20.21 -2.86
N ARG A 550 32.93 -20.67 -3.70
CA ARG A 550 32.26 -19.81 -4.68
C ARG A 550 31.40 -18.74 -4.01
N GLU A 551 30.61 -19.13 -3.01
CA GLU A 551 29.70 -18.22 -2.29
C GLU A 551 30.49 -17.12 -1.56
N VAL A 552 31.62 -17.49 -0.93
CA VAL A 552 32.56 -16.53 -0.31
C VAL A 552 33.20 -15.61 -1.35
N LEU A 553 33.80 -16.17 -2.41
CA LEU A 553 34.51 -15.38 -3.41
C LEU A 553 33.56 -14.40 -4.14
N ASN A 554 32.37 -14.87 -4.52
CA ASN A 554 31.35 -14.03 -5.15
C ASN A 554 30.96 -12.85 -4.25
N SER A 555 30.76 -13.10 -2.96
CA SER A 555 30.33 -12.07 -1.99
C SER A 555 31.45 -11.04 -1.72
N VAL A 556 32.70 -11.49 -1.63
CA VAL A 556 33.87 -10.59 -1.48
C VAL A 556 34.11 -9.79 -2.75
N PHE A 557 34.03 -10.43 -3.93
CA PHE A 557 34.18 -9.76 -5.22
C PHE A 557 33.09 -8.71 -5.44
N LEU A 558 31.83 -9.05 -5.15
CA LEU A 558 30.71 -8.11 -5.20
C LEU A 558 30.94 -6.89 -4.30
N TYR A 559 31.43 -7.10 -3.07
CA TYR A 559 31.73 -6.01 -2.14
C TYR A 559 32.80 -5.05 -2.69
N GLU A 560 33.90 -5.59 -3.25
CA GLU A 560 34.96 -4.77 -3.83
C GLU A 560 34.51 -4.05 -5.12
N CYS A 561 33.73 -4.71 -5.98
CA CYS A 561 33.12 -4.07 -7.15
C CYS A 561 32.15 -2.95 -6.75
N THR A 562 31.35 -3.15 -5.70
CA THR A 562 30.44 -2.13 -5.16
C THR A 562 31.21 -0.90 -4.70
N LYS A 563 32.32 -1.09 -3.98
CA LYS A 563 33.22 0.01 -3.57
C LYS A 563 33.83 0.75 -4.75
N ALA A 564 34.09 0.06 -5.86
CA ALA A 564 34.57 0.68 -7.09
C ALA A 564 33.47 1.44 -7.85
N GLY A 565 32.19 1.26 -7.50
CA GLY A 565 31.06 1.98 -8.05
C GLY A 565 30.09 1.13 -8.88
N LEU A 566 30.10 -0.20 -8.72
CA LEU A 566 29.17 -1.11 -9.39
C LEU A 566 27.70 -0.75 -9.10
N ASP A 567 26.89 -0.60 -10.14
CA ASP A 567 25.48 -0.20 -10.02
C ASP A 567 24.53 -1.39 -9.97
N TYR A 568 24.76 -2.41 -10.80
CA TYR A 568 23.95 -3.63 -10.89
C TYR A 568 24.80 -4.89 -10.72
N ALA A 569 24.22 -5.93 -10.13
CA ALA A 569 24.91 -7.21 -9.96
C ALA A 569 23.98 -8.37 -10.34
N ILE A 570 24.35 -9.12 -11.39
CA ILE A 570 23.68 -10.38 -11.75
C ILE A 570 24.19 -11.46 -10.80
N VAL A 571 23.30 -11.93 -9.93
CA VAL A 571 23.63 -12.82 -8.80
C VAL A 571 22.53 -13.83 -8.53
N ASN A 572 22.90 -14.93 -7.86
CA ASN A 572 21.96 -15.80 -7.18
C ASN A 572 21.59 -15.22 -5.81
N THR A 573 20.47 -14.51 -5.73
CA THR A 573 20.01 -13.86 -4.50
C THR A 573 19.75 -14.83 -3.34
N GLU A 574 19.45 -16.11 -3.62
CA GLU A 574 19.19 -17.12 -2.59
C GLU A 574 20.47 -17.65 -1.90
N LYS A 575 21.63 -17.44 -2.51
CA LYS A 575 22.92 -18.02 -2.08
C LYS A 575 23.96 -16.96 -1.69
N LEU A 576 23.63 -15.68 -1.78
CA LEU A 576 24.56 -14.61 -1.47
C LEU A 576 24.78 -14.51 0.05
N GLU A 577 26.02 -14.67 0.50
CA GLU A 577 26.37 -14.45 1.89
C GLU A 577 26.57 -12.95 2.17
N ARG A 578 26.19 -12.50 3.38
CA ARG A 578 26.47 -11.13 3.78
C ARG A 578 27.97 -10.99 4.02
N TYR A 579 28.64 -10.03 3.36
CA TYR A 579 30.09 -9.82 3.51
C TYR A 579 30.55 -9.75 4.99
N ALA A 580 29.74 -9.11 5.85
CA ALA A 580 30.01 -9.01 7.28
C ALA A 580 29.97 -10.35 8.04
N SER A 581 29.18 -11.33 7.58
CA SER A 581 29.09 -12.66 8.21
C SER A 581 30.20 -13.62 7.78
N ILE A 582 30.95 -13.31 6.72
CA ILE A 582 32.05 -14.14 6.25
C ILE A 582 33.21 -14.07 7.26
N PRO A 583 33.78 -15.21 7.70
CA PRO A 583 34.94 -15.23 8.59
C PRO A 583 36.12 -14.43 8.01
N GLU A 584 36.85 -13.71 8.88
CA GLU A 584 37.95 -12.81 8.45
C GLU A 584 39.03 -13.53 7.64
N GLU A 585 39.41 -14.74 8.03
CA GLU A 585 40.40 -15.55 7.31
C GLU A 585 39.94 -15.91 5.90
N GLU A 586 38.65 -16.19 5.72
CA GLU A 586 38.07 -16.53 4.40
C GLU A 586 37.96 -15.31 3.50
N ARG A 587 37.64 -14.14 4.08
CA ARG A 587 37.71 -12.86 3.36
C ARG A 587 39.12 -12.57 2.87
N LYS A 588 40.13 -12.71 3.73
CA LYS A 588 41.54 -12.50 3.35
C LYS A 588 42.00 -13.44 2.24
N LEU A 589 41.59 -14.71 2.28
CA LEU A 589 41.90 -15.67 1.21
C LEU A 589 41.25 -15.28 -0.12
N ALA A 590 39.99 -14.85 -0.09
CA ALA A 590 39.30 -14.36 -1.28
C ALA A 590 39.92 -13.06 -1.82
N GLU A 591 40.23 -12.09 -0.96
CA GLU A 591 40.89 -10.83 -1.32
C GLU A 591 42.28 -11.06 -1.93
N ALA A 592 43.08 -11.96 -1.35
CA ALA A 592 44.37 -12.36 -1.90
C ALA A 592 44.22 -12.99 -3.29
N LEU A 593 43.23 -13.86 -3.48
CA LEU A 593 42.96 -14.46 -4.79
C LEU A 593 42.50 -13.42 -5.83
N ILE A 594 41.75 -12.39 -5.43
CA ILE A 594 41.27 -11.31 -6.30
C ILE A 594 42.41 -10.36 -6.72
N TYR A 595 43.23 -9.90 -5.78
CA TYR A 595 44.22 -8.85 -6.02
C TYR A 595 45.62 -9.36 -6.36
N GLU A 596 45.96 -10.56 -5.91
CA GLU A 596 47.27 -11.20 -6.07
C GLU A 596 47.12 -12.59 -6.72
N THR A 597 46.22 -12.71 -7.70
CA THR A 597 45.94 -13.98 -8.39
C THR A 597 47.23 -14.62 -8.92
N ASN A 598 47.56 -15.82 -8.45
CA ASN A 598 48.66 -16.65 -8.92
C ASN A 598 48.46 -18.10 -8.45
N ASP A 599 49.36 -19.01 -8.85
CA ASP A 599 49.27 -20.44 -8.49
C ASP A 599 49.25 -20.68 -6.97
N GLU A 600 49.98 -19.87 -6.18
CA GLU A 600 50.05 -20.00 -4.73
C GLU A 600 48.74 -19.57 -4.04
N THR A 601 48.18 -18.41 -4.44
CA THR A 601 46.92 -17.90 -3.88
C THR A 601 45.74 -18.77 -4.27
N LEU A 602 45.72 -19.29 -5.51
CA LEU A 602 44.72 -20.26 -5.96
C LEU A 602 44.81 -21.58 -5.18
N ALA A 603 46.03 -22.11 -5.02
CA ALA A 603 46.23 -23.35 -4.26
C ALA A 603 45.83 -23.20 -2.78
N ALA A 604 46.16 -22.06 -2.16
CA ALA A 604 45.77 -21.75 -0.79
C ALA A 604 44.25 -21.67 -0.63
N PHE A 605 43.56 -20.97 -1.53
CA PHE A 605 42.11 -20.87 -1.54
C PHE A 605 41.45 -22.24 -1.72
N VAL A 606 41.86 -23.00 -2.75
CA VAL A 606 41.29 -24.34 -3.01
C VAL A 606 41.57 -25.28 -1.83
N ALA A 607 42.75 -25.23 -1.22
CA ALA A 607 43.07 -26.06 -0.05
C ALA A 607 42.15 -25.76 1.15
N ALA A 608 41.84 -24.48 1.40
CA ALA A 608 40.95 -24.06 2.47
C ALA A 608 39.50 -24.55 2.28
N PHE A 609 39.00 -24.57 1.04
CA PHE A 609 37.61 -24.94 0.74
C PHE A 609 37.41 -26.38 0.25
N ARG A 610 38.48 -27.14 -0.07
CA ARG A 610 38.39 -28.52 -0.61
C ARG A 610 37.66 -29.50 0.30
N ASN A 611 37.84 -29.38 1.62
CA ASN A 611 37.22 -30.27 2.62
C ASN A 611 36.14 -29.56 3.46
N LYS A 612 35.91 -28.26 3.22
CA LYS A 612 34.89 -27.50 3.92
C LYS A 612 33.55 -27.89 3.32
N LYS A 613 32.73 -28.63 4.08
CA LYS A 613 31.33 -28.79 3.72
C LYS A 613 30.70 -27.41 3.82
N VAL A 614 29.92 -27.01 2.81
CA VAL A 614 28.97 -25.90 2.96
C VAL A 614 28.14 -26.25 4.18
N GLU A 615 28.39 -25.56 5.31
CA GLU A 615 27.47 -25.57 6.42
C GLU A 615 26.22 -24.87 5.91
N LYS A 616 25.29 -25.66 5.34
CA LYS A 616 23.92 -25.22 5.25
C LYS A 616 23.56 -24.77 6.66
N LYS A 617 23.19 -23.50 6.84
CA LYS A 617 22.49 -23.02 8.05
C LYS A 617 21.62 -24.17 8.52
N GLU A 618 21.97 -24.69 9.69
CA GLU A 618 21.63 -26.05 10.07
C GLU A 618 20.18 -26.35 9.73
N LYS A 619 19.97 -27.30 8.83
CA LYS A 619 18.67 -27.95 8.74
C LYS A 619 18.41 -28.56 10.11
N LEU A 620 17.23 -28.30 10.68
CA LEU A 620 16.62 -28.89 11.88
C LEU A 620 17.04 -30.35 12.21
N SER A 621 17.45 -31.14 11.21
CA SER A 621 17.99 -32.50 11.30
C SER A 621 19.22 -32.77 12.19
N SER A 622 20.02 -31.78 12.63
CA SER A 622 21.19 -32.01 13.51
C SER A 622 20.89 -31.91 15.02
N LEU A 623 19.74 -31.36 15.40
CA LEU A 623 19.31 -31.22 16.79
C LEU A 623 18.81 -32.55 17.38
N SER A 624 18.92 -32.73 18.71
CA SER A 624 18.28 -33.86 19.40
C SER A 624 16.75 -33.83 19.25
N LEU A 625 16.06 -34.96 19.49
CA LEU A 625 14.60 -35.03 19.30
C LEU A 625 13.87 -33.99 20.19
N GLU A 626 14.35 -33.82 21.41
CA GLU A 626 13.82 -32.86 22.37
C GLU A 626 14.08 -31.41 21.93
N GLU A 627 15.27 -31.12 21.39
CA GLU A 627 15.60 -29.81 20.84
C GLU A 627 14.80 -29.51 19.57
N ARG A 628 14.60 -30.48 18.67
CA ARG A 628 13.75 -30.30 17.48
C ARG A 628 12.32 -29.95 17.84
N LEU A 629 11.72 -30.68 18.79
CA LEU A 629 10.37 -30.41 19.26
C LEU A 629 10.25 -29.02 19.90
N ALA A 630 11.27 -28.58 20.67
CA ALA A 630 11.32 -27.22 21.19
C ALA A 630 11.48 -26.18 20.07
N THR A 631 12.34 -26.44 19.08
CA THR A 631 12.58 -25.55 17.94
C THR A 631 11.35 -25.40 17.04
N TYR A 632 10.58 -26.46 16.78
CA TYR A 632 9.33 -26.34 16.04
C TYR A 632 8.34 -25.37 16.70
N VAL A 633 8.31 -25.37 18.03
CA VAL A 633 7.52 -24.41 18.82
C VAL A 633 8.11 -23.01 18.70
N VAL A 634 9.43 -22.84 18.81
CA VAL A 634 10.09 -21.52 18.69
C VAL A 634 9.95 -20.91 17.29
N GLU A 635 10.08 -21.72 16.24
CA GLU A 635 9.99 -21.30 14.85
C GLU A 635 8.53 -21.22 14.33
N GLY A 636 7.56 -21.68 15.12
CA GLY A 636 6.14 -21.61 14.73
C GLY A 636 5.76 -22.52 13.55
N THR A 637 6.56 -23.57 13.25
CA THR A 637 6.34 -24.47 12.11
C THR A 637 5.72 -25.82 12.51
N LYS A 638 4.75 -26.27 11.71
CA LYS A 638 4.14 -27.61 11.80
C LYS A 638 4.89 -28.63 10.92
N GLU A 639 5.82 -28.18 10.08
CA GLU A 639 6.56 -29.03 9.15
C GLU A 639 7.52 -29.95 9.91
N GLY A 640 7.27 -31.27 9.86
CA GLY A 640 8.09 -32.26 10.57
C GLY A 640 7.66 -32.53 12.03
N LEU A 641 6.70 -31.77 12.57
CA LEU A 641 6.24 -31.87 13.96
C LEU A 641 5.64 -33.25 14.30
N ILE A 642 4.63 -33.72 13.55
CA ILE A 642 3.91 -34.97 13.85
C ILE A 642 4.84 -36.20 13.86
N PRO A 643 5.70 -36.41 12.83
CA PRO A 643 6.64 -37.52 12.85
C PRO A 643 7.59 -37.53 14.06
N ASP A 644 8.03 -36.37 14.53
CA ASP A 644 8.90 -36.26 15.72
C ASP A 644 8.11 -36.43 17.03
N LEU A 645 6.84 -36.04 17.09
CA LEU A 645 5.95 -36.37 18.22
C LEU A 645 5.73 -37.89 18.33
N ASP A 646 5.54 -38.58 17.21
CA ASP A 646 5.46 -40.05 17.16
C ASP A 646 6.74 -40.71 17.65
N ALA A 647 7.91 -40.18 17.25
CA ALA A 647 9.20 -40.66 17.73
C ALA A 647 9.36 -40.42 19.24
N ALA A 648 8.87 -39.30 19.77
CA ALA A 648 8.94 -38.97 21.18
C ALA A 648 8.02 -39.85 22.04
N LEU A 649 6.85 -40.24 21.52
CA LEU A 649 5.93 -41.18 22.17
C LEU A 649 6.52 -42.59 22.35
N GLN A 650 7.56 -42.96 21.60
CA GLN A 650 8.30 -44.21 21.82
C GLN A 650 9.24 -44.15 23.04
N LYS A 651 9.54 -42.95 23.54
CA LYS A 651 10.53 -42.69 24.59
C LYS A 651 9.94 -42.11 25.88
N TYR A 652 8.85 -41.34 25.77
CA TYR A 652 8.23 -40.59 26.86
C TYR A 652 6.70 -40.76 26.86
N GLY A 653 6.06 -40.58 28.00
CA GLY A 653 4.60 -40.46 28.07
C GLY A 653 4.11 -39.17 27.40
N ALA A 654 2.89 -39.17 26.83
CA ALA A 654 2.31 -38.01 26.15
C ALA A 654 2.35 -36.73 27.01
N LEU A 655 2.06 -36.86 28.31
CA LEU A 655 2.09 -35.75 29.27
C LEU A 655 3.53 -35.28 29.61
N GLU A 656 4.52 -36.17 29.52
CA GLU A 656 5.94 -35.82 29.69
C GLU A 656 6.49 -35.07 28.47
N ILE A 657 6.01 -35.38 27.26
CA ILE A 657 6.38 -34.65 26.03
C ILE A 657 5.83 -33.22 26.07
N ILE A 658 4.58 -33.06 26.51
CA ILE A 658 3.96 -31.74 26.70
C ILE A 658 4.73 -30.95 27.74
N ASN A 659 4.92 -31.50 28.94
CA ASN A 659 5.57 -30.77 30.05
C ASN A 659 7.09 -30.65 29.93
N GLY A 660 7.73 -31.39 29.01
CA GLY A 660 9.17 -31.36 28.74
C GLY A 660 9.51 -30.50 27.52
N PRO A 661 9.86 -31.11 26.37
CA PRO A 661 10.42 -30.39 25.22
C PRO A 661 9.49 -29.32 24.64
N LEU A 662 8.18 -29.56 24.56
CA LEU A 662 7.23 -28.58 24.01
C LEU A 662 7.09 -27.35 24.91
N MET A 663 6.99 -27.56 26.24
CA MET A 663 6.98 -26.46 27.22
C MET A 663 8.32 -25.73 27.31
N ALA A 664 9.45 -26.40 27.07
CA ALA A 664 10.75 -25.74 26.96
C ALA A 664 10.77 -24.76 25.76
N GLY A 665 10.23 -25.18 24.61
CA GLY A 665 10.02 -24.30 23.45
C GLY A 665 9.14 -23.10 23.77
N MET A 666 8.00 -23.29 24.44
CA MET A 666 7.12 -22.18 24.84
C MET A 666 7.75 -21.24 25.87
N SER A 667 8.58 -21.77 26.78
CA SER A 667 9.32 -20.94 27.74
C SER A 667 10.34 -20.05 27.03
N GLU A 668 10.99 -20.57 25.99
CA GLU A 668 11.93 -19.82 25.16
C GLU A 668 11.22 -18.76 24.30
N VAL A 669 10.07 -19.08 23.68
CA VAL A 669 9.21 -18.10 23.00
C VAL A 669 8.85 -16.95 23.95
N GLY A 670 8.49 -17.27 25.20
CA GLY A 670 8.22 -16.27 26.23
C GLY A 670 9.43 -15.40 26.58
N ARG A 671 10.62 -15.99 26.67
CA ARG A 671 11.88 -15.25 26.89
C ARG A 671 12.19 -14.31 25.73
N LEU A 672 12.12 -14.81 24.49
CA LEU A 672 12.43 -14.05 23.27
C LEU A 672 11.44 -12.89 23.08
N PHE A 673 10.14 -13.11 23.29
CA PHE A 673 9.15 -12.03 23.25
C PHE A 673 9.39 -10.96 24.33
N ASN A 674 9.69 -11.36 25.56
CA ASN A 674 9.99 -10.43 26.67
C ASN A 674 11.27 -9.61 26.42
N ASN A 675 12.23 -10.17 25.71
CA ASN A 675 13.45 -9.49 25.29
C ASN A 675 13.29 -8.64 24.02
N ASN A 676 12.10 -8.61 23.42
CA ASN A 676 11.78 -7.91 22.17
C ASN A 676 12.41 -8.55 20.92
N GLU A 677 12.71 -9.83 20.99
CA GLU A 677 13.28 -10.63 19.90
C GLU A 677 12.18 -11.28 19.03
N LEU A 678 10.96 -11.44 19.55
CA LEU A 678 9.76 -11.92 18.82
C LEU A 678 8.62 -10.89 18.79
N ILE A 679 7.82 -10.90 17.73
CA ILE A 679 6.56 -10.14 17.59
C ILE A 679 5.34 -11.00 17.95
N VAL A 680 4.18 -10.38 18.17
CA VAL A 680 2.95 -11.09 18.58
C VAL A 680 2.54 -12.16 17.56
N ALA A 681 2.73 -11.91 16.27
CA ALA A 681 2.41 -12.88 15.22
C ALA A 681 3.20 -14.18 15.34
N GLU A 682 4.51 -14.09 15.61
CA GLU A 682 5.38 -15.26 15.81
C GLU A 682 4.96 -16.03 17.08
N VAL A 683 4.59 -15.32 18.14
CA VAL A 683 4.07 -15.95 19.38
C VAL A 683 2.76 -16.71 19.12
N LEU A 684 1.87 -16.15 18.28
CA LEU A 684 0.63 -16.83 17.88
C LEU A 684 0.90 -18.07 17.02
N GLN A 685 1.88 -18.02 16.11
CA GLN A 685 2.31 -19.18 15.33
C GLN A 685 2.89 -20.30 16.21
N SER A 686 3.77 -19.96 17.17
CA SER A 686 4.27 -20.91 18.18
C SER A 686 3.13 -21.56 18.97
N ALA A 687 2.11 -20.79 19.31
CA ALA A 687 0.89 -21.25 19.97
C ALA A 687 0.07 -22.24 19.11
N GLU A 688 0.02 -22.05 17.79
CA GLU A 688 -0.62 -23.00 16.88
C GLU A 688 0.10 -24.35 16.85
N VAL A 689 1.43 -24.33 16.83
CA VAL A 689 2.26 -25.54 16.91
C VAL A 689 2.03 -26.25 18.25
N MET A 690 1.98 -25.49 19.35
CA MET A 690 1.69 -26.04 20.68
C MET A 690 0.31 -26.70 20.74
N LYS A 691 -0.75 -26.04 20.25
CA LYS A 691 -2.09 -26.64 20.19
C LYS A 691 -2.14 -27.88 19.31
N ALA A 692 -1.51 -27.83 18.14
CA ALA A 692 -1.44 -28.98 17.24
C ALA A 692 -0.75 -30.17 17.91
N SER A 693 0.34 -29.90 18.64
CA SER A 693 1.07 -30.91 19.41
C SER A 693 0.22 -31.51 20.54
N VAL A 694 -0.41 -30.68 21.36
CA VAL A 694 -1.28 -31.13 22.46
C VAL A 694 -2.48 -31.91 21.94
N SER A 695 -3.18 -31.40 20.91
CA SER A 695 -4.36 -32.06 20.32
C SER A 695 -4.00 -33.43 19.74
N TYR A 696 -2.79 -33.58 19.20
CA TYR A 696 -2.28 -34.86 18.73
C TYR A 696 -1.98 -35.80 19.90
N LEU A 697 -1.25 -35.33 20.91
CA LEU A 697 -0.83 -36.11 22.07
C LEU A 697 -1.99 -36.50 22.99
N GLU A 698 -3.07 -35.71 23.05
CA GLU A 698 -4.30 -35.98 23.81
C GLU A 698 -4.97 -37.31 23.43
N GLN A 699 -4.81 -37.74 22.18
CA GLN A 699 -5.36 -39.02 21.70
C GLN A 699 -4.66 -40.23 22.34
N PHE A 700 -3.50 -40.02 22.97
CA PHE A 700 -2.66 -41.04 23.59
C PHE A 700 -2.59 -40.92 25.12
N MET A 701 -3.35 -40.01 25.73
CA MET A 701 -3.44 -39.84 27.20
C MET A 701 -4.53 -40.73 27.82
N GLU A 702 -4.31 -41.19 29.07
CA GLU A 702 -5.35 -41.90 29.83
C GLU A 702 -6.42 -40.92 30.35
N LYS A 703 -7.68 -41.36 30.46
CA LYS A 703 -8.85 -40.51 30.82
C LYS A 703 -8.76 -39.73 32.15
N ASN A 704 -7.77 -40.02 33.00
CA ASN A 704 -7.57 -39.36 34.29
C ASN A 704 -6.29 -38.51 34.36
N GLU A 705 -5.50 -38.43 33.29
CA GLU A 705 -4.32 -37.55 33.21
C GLU A 705 -4.75 -36.18 32.65
N SER A 706 -4.64 -35.14 33.47
CA SER A 706 -4.93 -33.76 33.05
C SER A 706 -3.64 -32.96 33.03
N SER A 707 -3.34 -32.32 31.89
CA SER A 707 -2.19 -31.44 31.67
C SER A 707 -2.35 -30.04 32.26
N VAL A 708 -3.40 -29.80 33.07
CA VAL A 708 -3.80 -28.46 33.50
C VAL A 708 -3.01 -28.01 34.74
N LYS A 709 -2.21 -26.94 34.59
CA LYS A 709 -1.43 -26.27 35.65
C LYS A 709 -2.27 -25.55 36.70
N GLY A 710 -3.44 -25.04 36.31
CA GLY A 710 -4.35 -24.29 37.17
C GLY A 710 -5.58 -23.82 36.39
N LYS A 711 -6.65 -23.48 37.10
CA LYS A 711 -7.91 -22.99 36.51
C LYS A 711 -8.07 -21.49 36.76
N MET A 712 -8.44 -20.73 35.74
CA MET A 712 -8.66 -19.29 35.82
C MET A 712 -10.02 -18.90 35.25
N LEU A 713 -10.79 -18.09 36.00
CA LEU A 713 -11.92 -17.36 35.42
C LEU A 713 -11.40 -16.11 34.71
N LEU A 714 -11.87 -15.82 33.50
CA LEU A 714 -11.43 -14.66 32.75
C LEU A 714 -12.64 -13.90 32.20
N ALA A 715 -12.71 -12.58 32.47
CA ALA A 715 -13.85 -11.75 32.10
C ALA A 715 -13.44 -10.31 31.78
N THR A 716 -14.20 -9.62 30.92
CA THR A 716 -14.22 -8.15 30.98
C THR A 716 -15.26 -7.71 32.02
N VAL A 717 -14.95 -6.65 32.75
CA VAL A 717 -15.86 -6.14 33.77
C VAL A 717 -17.13 -5.54 33.17
N LYS A 718 -18.19 -5.48 33.96
CA LYS A 718 -19.47 -4.85 33.59
C LYS A 718 -19.25 -3.47 32.95
N GLY A 719 -19.90 -3.25 31.80
CA GLY A 719 -19.78 -2.02 31.03
C GLY A 719 -18.62 -1.98 30.03
N ASP A 720 -17.75 -3.00 29.98
CA ASP A 720 -16.68 -3.09 28.99
C ASP A 720 -16.92 -4.18 27.94
N VAL A 721 -16.89 -3.82 26.66
CA VAL A 721 -16.95 -4.77 25.52
C VAL A 721 -15.60 -5.24 25.06
N HIS A 722 -14.53 -4.49 25.31
CA HIS A 722 -13.29 -4.70 24.58
C HIS A 722 -12.62 -5.99 25.04
N ASP A 723 -12.57 -6.97 24.15
CA ASP A 723 -12.17 -8.32 24.50
C ASP A 723 -10.89 -8.79 23.83
N ILE A 724 -10.30 -7.99 22.94
CA ILE A 724 -9.05 -8.30 22.22
C ILE A 724 -7.96 -8.72 23.20
N GLY A 725 -7.68 -7.88 24.22
CA GLY A 725 -6.68 -8.20 25.24
C GLY A 725 -7.04 -9.44 26.06
N LYS A 726 -8.33 -9.61 26.39
CA LYS A 726 -8.84 -10.79 27.12
C LYS A 726 -8.66 -12.07 26.31
N ASN A 727 -9.01 -12.05 25.02
CA ASN A 727 -8.92 -13.18 24.12
C ASN A 727 -7.46 -13.54 23.84
N LEU A 728 -6.57 -12.54 23.74
CA LEU A 728 -5.14 -12.79 23.68
C LEU A 728 -4.62 -13.47 24.96
N VAL A 729 -5.05 -13.00 26.14
CA VAL A 729 -4.73 -13.61 27.44
C VAL A 729 -5.26 -15.04 27.53
N GLU A 730 -6.51 -15.27 27.09
CA GLU A 730 -7.11 -16.60 27.00
C GLU A 730 -6.26 -17.54 26.16
N ILE A 731 -5.94 -17.13 24.93
CA ILE A 731 -5.13 -17.91 23.97
C ILE A 731 -3.76 -18.22 24.59
N ILE A 732 -3.09 -17.24 25.16
CA ILE A 732 -1.74 -17.40 25.72
C ILE A 732 -1.76 -18.34 26.93
N LEU A 733 -2.64 -18.13 27.91
CA LEU A 733 -2.68 -18.97 29.11
C LEU A 733 -3.18 -20.39 28.80
N SER A 734 -4.19 -20.54 27.93
CA SER A 734 -4.68 -21.88 27.53
C SER A 734 -3.58 -22.70 26.88
N ASN A 735 -2.77 -22.07 26.03
CA ASN A 735 -1.66 -22.72 25.34
C ASN A 735 -0.46 -23.01 26.26
N ASN A 736 -0.44 -22.45 27.47
CA ASN A 736 0.58 -22.69 28.48
C ASN A 736 0.11 -23.64 29.60
N GLY A 737 -0.97 -24.39 29.35
CA GLY A 737 -1.47 -25.43 30.24
C GLY A 737 -2.47 -24.95 31.30
N TYR A 738 -3.03 -23.74 31.19
CA TYR A 738 -4.10 -23.30 32.10
C TYR A 738 -5.48 -23.62 31.53
N HIS A 739 -6.43 -23.97 32.39
CA HIS A 739 -7.82 -24.09 31.98
C HIS A 739 -8.53 -22.75 32.19
N ILE A 740 -8.89 -22.09 31.09
CA ILE A 740 -9.55 -20.79 31.10
C ILE A 740 -11.05 -20.97 30.98
N VAL A 741 -11.80 -20.52 31.99
CA VAL A 741 -13.25 -20.36 31.91
C VAL A 741 -13.51 -18.90 31.54
N ASN A 742 -13.68 -18.66 30.24
CA ASN A 742 -13.97 -17.35 29.70
C ASN A 742 -15.46 -17.03 29.91
N LEU A 743 -15.74 -16.07 30.79
CA LEU A 743 -17.11 -15.65 31.11
C LEU A 743 -17.66 -14.62 30.11
N GLY A 744 -16.86 -14.25 29.10
CA GLY A 744 -17.23 -13.31 28.06
C GLY A 744 -16.99 -11.85 28.45
N ILE A 745 -17.83 -10.98 27.89
CA ILE A 745 -17.74 -9.53 28.05
C ILE A 745 -18.88 -8.99 28.93
N LYS A 746 -18.71 -7.78 29.48
CA LYS A 746 -19.70 -7.09 30.34
C LYS A 746 -20.14 -7.89 31.56
N VAL A 747 -19.25 -8.68 32.15
CA VAL A 747 -19.63 -9.63 33.18
C VAL A 747 -19.87 -8.92 34.51
N ALA A 748 -21.07 -9.10 35.08
CA ALA A 748 -21.43 -8.57 36.39
C ALA A 748 -20.73 -9.33 37.52
N PRO A 749 -20.42 -8.69 38.67
CA PRO A 749 -19.76 -9.34 39.81
C PRO A 749 -20.47 -10.62 40.29
N GLU A 750 -21.80 -10.63 40.29
CA GLU A 750 -22.61 -11.78 40.70
C GLU A 750 -22.34 -13.01 39.82
N THR A 751 -22.23 -12.82 38.51
CA THR A 751 -21.92 -13.88 37.55
C THR A 751 -20.53 -14.45 37.81
N ILE A 752 -19.55 -13.61 38.16
CA ILE A 752 -18.19 -14.04 38.50
C ILE A 752 -18.19 -14.84 39.81
N ILE A 753 -18.95 -14.41 40.82
CA ILE A 753 -19.12 -15.10 42.10
C ILE A 753 -19.76 -16.49 41.90
N ASP A 754 -20.83 -16.57 41.10
CA ASP A 754 -21.51 -17.83 40.82
C ASP A 754 -20.65 -18.78 39.99
N ALA A 755 -19.95 -18.26 38.98
CA ALA A 755 -18.96 -19.03 38.22
C ALA A 755 -17.84 -19.54 39.12
N TYR A 756 -17.34 -18.73 40.06
CA TYR A 756 -16.33 -19.15 41.02
C TYR A 756 -16.81 -20.28 41.94
N ARG A 757 -18.04 -20.16 42.47
CA ARG A 757 -18.65 -21.21 43.31
C ARG A 757 -18.81 -22.53 42.55
N LYS A 758 -19.15 -22.47 41.26
CA LYS A 758 -19.32 -23.63 40.40
C LYS A 758 -17.97 -24.25 40.00
N GLU A 759 -17.07 -23.44 39.48
CA GLU A 759 -15.85 -23.90 38.80
C GLU A 759 -14.66 -24.06 39.73
N LYS A 760 -14.69 -23.41 40.90
CA LYS A 760 -13.63 -23.37 41.92
C LYS A 760 -12.26 -23.04 41.32
N ALA A 761 -12.19 -21.93 40.58
CA ALA A 761 -10.96 -21.48 39.94
C ALA A 761 -9.87 -21.10 40.95
N ASP A 762 -8.61 -21.24 40.58
CA ASP A 762 -7.44 -20.91 41.40
C ASP A 762 -7.11 -19.41 41.37
N MET A 763 -7.55 -18.69 40.33
CA MET A 763 -7.38 -17.25 40.16
C MET A 763 -8.48 -16.64 39.27
N ILE A 764 -8.64 -15.31 39.33
CA ILE A 764 -9.61 -14.54 38.54
C ILE A 764 -8.88 -13.45 37.75
N GLY A 765 -9.09 -13.38 36.44
CA GLY A 765 -8.61 -12.33 35.55
C GLY A 765 -9.71 -11.35 35.16
N LEU A 766 -9.44 -10.06 35.31
CA LEU A 766 -10.34 -8.98 34.92
C LEU A 766 -9.65 -8.04 33.91
N SER A 767 -10.30 -7.84 32.77
CA SER A 767 -9.85 -6.92 31.71
C SER A 767 -10.75 -5.69 31.61
N GLY A 768 -10.17 -4.52 31.30
CA GLY A 768 -10.92 -3.29 31.01
C GLY A 768 -10.11 -2.26 30.22
N LEU A 769 -10.67 -1.75 29.13
CA LEU A 769 -10.07 -0.76 28.25
C LEU A 769 -10.43 0.67 28.62
N LEU A 770 -11.64 0.91 29.14
CA LEU A 770 -12.16 2.26 29.37
C LEU A 770 -11.90 2.74 30.81
N VAL A 771 -11.81 4.06 30.99
CA VAL A 771 -11.61 4.68 32.31
C VAL A 771 -12.77 4.35 33.27
N LYS A 772 -14.02 4.31 32.78
CA LYS A 772 -15.20 3.92 33.58
C LYS A 772 -15.15 2.43 33.97
N SER A 773 -14.63 1.56 33.10
CA SER A 773 -14.43 0.13 33.39
C SER A 773 -13.41 -0.11 34.50
N ALA A 774 -12.35 0.71 34.60
CA ALA A 774 -11.39 0.60 35.69
C ALA A 774 -12.04 0.82 37.07
N GLN A 775 -13.07 1.67 37.16
CA GLN A 775 -13.85 1.84 38.39
C GLN A 775 -14.71 0.61 38.69
N GLN A 776 -15.25 -0.05 37.67
CA GLN A 776 -16.01 -1.28 37.86
C GLN A 776 -15.16 -2.42 38.44
N MET A 777 -13.86 -2.48 38.13
CA MET A 777 -12.95 -3.44 38.78
C MET A 777 -12.85 -3.25 40.30
N VAL A 778 -12.97 -2.02 40.78
CA VAL A 778 -12.98 -1.72 42.23
C VAL A 778 -14.23 -2.30 42.88
N VAL A 779 -15.39 -2.08 42.24
CA VAL A 779 -16.69 -2.62 42.70
C VAL A 779 -16.68 -4.15 42.67
N THR A 780 -16.20 -4.76 41.58
CA THR A 780 -16.09 -6.23 41.45
C THR A 780 -15.20 -6.82 42.54
N ALA A 781 -14.06 -6.18 42.85
CA ALA A 781 -13.17 -6.63 43.92
C ALA A 781 -13.86 -6.57 45.31
N GLN A 782 -14.60 -5.49 45.58
CA GLN A 782 -15.38 -5.33 46.81
C GLN A 782 -16.48 -6.39 46.96
N ASP A 783 -17.19 -6.70 45.88
CA ASP A 783 -18.27 -7.70 45.87
C ASP A 783 -17.72 -9.13 46.04
N LEU A 784 -16.58 -9.44 45.39
CA LEU A 784 -15.89 -10.72 45.58
C LEU A 784 -15.46 -10.92 47.05
N LYS A 785 -14.93 -9.88 47.69
CA LYS A 785 -14.61 -9.88 49.13
C LYS A 785 -15.85 -10.12 49.98
N ASN A 786 -16.93 -9.39 49.75
CA ASN A 786 -18.20 -9.54 50.50
C ASN A 786 -18.79 -10.94 50.35
N ALA A 787 -18.55 -11.60 49.20
CA ALA A 787 -18.96 -12.97 48.94
C ALA A 787 -18.01 -14.05 49.49
N GLY A 788 -16.91 -13.67 50.15
CA GLY A 788 -15.93 -14.58 50.75
C GLY A 788 -14.97 -15.24 49.75
N VAL A 789 -14.79 -14.66 48.56
CA VAL A 789 -13.82 -15.13 47.57
C VAL A 789 -12.44 -14.57 47.92
N ASN A 790 -11.42 -15.43 48.01
CA ASN A 790 -10.06 -15.05 48.46
C ASN A 790 -8.94 -15.49 47.50
N VAL A 791 -9.28 -15.95 46.30
CA VAL A 791 -8.28 -16.31 45.28
C VAL A 791 -7.61 -15.06 44.70
N PRO A 792 -6.36 -15.15 44.19
CA PRO A 792 -5.69 -14.02 43.56
C PRO A 792 -6.51 -13.44 42.39
N ILE A 793 -6.57 -12.10 42.33
CA ILE A 793 -7.15 -11.35 41.21
C ILE A 793 -6.01 -10.75 40.39
N MET A 794 -6.02 -11.01 39.09
CA MET A 794 -5.15 -10.39 38.11
C MET A 794 -5.95 -9.36 37.30
N VAL A 795 -5.48 -8.12 37.23
CA VAL A 795 -6.15 -7.04 36.51
C VAL A 795 -5.27 -6.47 35.40
N GLY A 796 -5.86 -6.16 34.24
CA GLY A 796 -5.15 -5.61 33.08
C GLY A 796 -6.06 -4.82 32.13
N GLY A 797 -5.46 -4.22 31.09
CA GLY A 797 -6.15 -3.43 30.06
C GLY A 797 -5.65 -1.99 29.95
N ALA A 798 -5.91 -1.32 28.82
CA ALA A 798 -5.20 -0.10 28.42
C ALA A 798 -5.43 1.12 29.33
N ALA A 799 -6.60 1.24 29.95
CA ALA A 799 -6.86 2.31 30.93
C ALA A 799 -6.27 2.03 32.33
N LEU A 800 -5.73 0.83 32.56
CA LEU A 800 -5.27 0.41 33.87
C LEU A 800 -3.77 0.66 34.07
N THR A 801 -3.39 1.10 35.26
CA THR A 801 -1.99 1.31 35.63
C THR A 801 -1.66 0.61 36.94
N ARG A 802 -0.39 0.21 37.12
CA ARG A 802 0.11 -0.36 38.37
C ARG A 802 -0.25 0.49 39.60
N LYS A 803 -0.19 1.82 39.46
CA LYS A 803 -0.55 2.79 40.53
C LYS A 803 -2.04 2.73 40.86
N PHE A 804 -2.92 2.63 39.86
CA PHE A 804 -4.36 2.53 40.07
C PHE A 804 -4.73 1.21 40.76
N THR A 805 -4.19 0.08 40.29
CA THR A 805 -4.38 -1.23 40.94
C THR A 805 -3.98 -1.19 42.42
N LYS A 806 -2.80 -0.64 42.69
CA LYS A 806 -2.21 -0.51 44.04
C LYS A 806 -3.05 0.35 44.99
N ASN A 807 -3.58 1.48 44.50
CA ASN A 807 -4.23 2.49 45.35
C ASN A 807 -5.76 2.41 45.38
N ARG A 808 -6.40 1.75 44.41
CA ARG A 808 -7.85 1.79 44.24
C ARG A 808 -8.52 0.42 44.24
N ILE A 809 -7.91 -0.60 43.61
CA ILE A 809 -8.52 -1.95 43.54
C ILE A 809 -8.08 -2.79 44.73
N ARG A 810 -6.77 -2.83 45.00
CA ARG A 810 -6.18 -3.66 46.06
C ARG A 810 -6.74 -3.39 47.47
N PRO A 811 -6.99 -2.14 47.92
CA PRO A 811 -7.56 -1.89 49.25
C PRO A 811 -8.96 -2.49 49.47
N GLU A 812 -9.70 -2.76 48.39
CA GLU A 812 -11.07 -3.24 48.47
C GLU A 812 -11.19 -4.78 48.52
N TYR A 813 -10.07 -5.51 48.46
CA TYR A 813 -10.01 -6.98 48.45
C TYR A 813 -9.05 -7.53 49.51
N GLU A 814 -9.35 -8.69 50.10
CA GLU A 814 -8.51 -9.32 51.14
C GLU A 814 -7.44 -10.26 50.56
N GLY A 815 -7.71 -10.84 49.38
CA GLY A 815 -6.73 -11.65 48.65
C GLY A 815 -5.73 -10.81 47.87
N MET A 816 -4.83 -11.47 47.13
CA MET A 816 -3.84 -10.74 46.32
C MET A 816 -4.48 -10.10 45.10
N VAL A 817 -4.13 -8.84 44.82
CA VAL A 817 -4.50 -8.14 43.58
C VAL A 817 -3.24 -7.70 42.87
N VAL A 818 -3.01 -8.27 41.68
CA VAL A 818 -1.79 -8.07 40.89
C VAL A 818 -2.12 -7.45 39.54
N TYR A 819 -1.27 -6.52 39.10
CA TYR A 819 -1.40 -5.87 37.81
C TYR A 819 -0.57 -6.62 36.76
N ALA A 820 -1.21 -7.05 35.68
CA ALA A 820 -0.57 -7.57 34.49
C ALA A 820 -0.53 -6.46 33.43
N LYS A 821 0.69 -6.09 33.00
CA LYS A 821 0.87 -5.03 31.99
C LYS A 821 0.41 -5.47 30.58
N ASP A 822 0.59 -6.75 30.28
CA ASP A 822 0.25 -7.41 29.03
C ASP A 822 -0.02 -8.91 29.28
N ALA A 823 -0.36 -9.65 28.23
CA ALA A 823 -0.74 -11.06 28.35
C ALA A 823 0.39 -12.00 28.79
N MET A 824 1.65 -11.67 28.47
CA MET A 824 2.81 -12.49 28.83
C MET A 824 3.27 -12.20 30.27
N ASP A 825 3.18 -10.96 30.71
CA ASP A 825 3.28 -10.60 32.14
C ASP A 825 2.19 -11.32 32.95
N GLY A 826 0.98 -11.42 32.38
CA GLY A 826 -0.10 -12.22 32.96
C GLY A 826 0.26 -13.70 33.09
N LEU A 827 0.87 -14.30 32.06
CA LEU A 827 1.36 -15.67 32.11
C LEU A 827 2.48 -15.88 33.15
N ASP A 828 3.47 -15.00 33.20
CA ASP A 828 4.55 -15.06 34.20
C ASP A 828 3.99 -14.96 35.63
N ILE A 829 3.07 -14.02 35.86
CA ILE A 829 2.39 -13.88 37.15
C ILE A 829 1.58 -15.14 37.45
N ALA A 830 0.81 -15.69 36.50
CA ALA A 830 0.06 -16.93 36.72
C ALA A 830 0.97 -18.09 37.13
N ASN A 831 2.13 -18.25 36.48
CA ASN A 831 3.12 -19.27 36.83
C ASN A 831 3.67 -19.08 38.25
N LYS A 832 4.00 -17.84 38.63
CA LYS A 832 4.47 -17.51 40.00
C LYS A 832 3.38 -17.72 41.06
N LEU A 833 2.12 -17.47 40.73
CA LEU A 833 0.98 -17.69 41.63
C LEU A 833 0.69 -19.17 41.89
N MET A 834 1.00 -20.04 40.93
CA MET A 834 0.83 -21.48 41.05
C MET A 834 2.03 -22.19 41.71
N ASP A 835 3.22 -21.58 41.71
CA ASP A 835 4.38 -22.06 42.45
C ASP A 835 4.28 -21.66 43.95
N PRO A 836 4.27 -22.61 44.90
CA PRO A 836 4.10 -22.31 46.33
C PRO A 836 5.18 -21.39 46.91
N VAL A 837 6.43 -21.50 46.45
CA VAL A 837 7.57 -20.74 46.96
C VAL A 837 7.52 -19.31 46.42
N GLN A 838 7.30 -19.16 45.11
CA GLN A 838 7.19 -17.84 44.49
C GLN A 838 5.95 -17.09 44.99
N ARG A 839 4.84 -17.79 45.22
CA ARG A 839 3.63 -17.22 45.82
C ARG A 839 3.87 -16.66 47.21
N GLU A 840 4.62 -17.36 48.06
CA GLU A 840 4.96 -16.89 49.41
C GLU A 840 5.89 -15.66 49.37
N ILE A 841 6.83 -15.63 48.43
CA ILE A 841 7.68 -14.45 48.17
C ILE A 841 6.82 -13.25 47.76
N MET A 842 5.93 -13.41 46.78
CA MET A 842 5.05 -12.33 46.31
C MET A 842 4.13 -11.81 47.42
N GLN A 843 3.64 -12.69 48.30
CA GLN A 843 2.84 -12.30 49.48
C GLN A 843 3.67 -11.45 50.45
N SER A 844 4.89 -11.86 50.76
CA SER A 844 5.81 -11.16 51.66
C SER A 844 6.20 -9.78 51.12
N GLU A 845 6.54 -9.69 49.83
CA GLU A 845 6.87 -8.43 49.16
C GLU A 845 5.68 -7.46 49.16
N MET A 846 4.48 -7.95 48.87
CA MET A 846 3.27 -7.13 48.86
C MET A 846 2.90 -6.62 50.26
N GLN A 847 3.12 -7.45 51.29
CA GLN A 847 2.90 -7.07 52.69
C GLN A 847 3.90 -5.99 53.16
N ALA A 848 5.18 -6.14 52.83
CA ALA A 848 6.21 -5.14 53.12
C ALA A 848 5.93 -3.80 52.41
N GLU A 849 5.40 -3.85 51.18
CA GLU A 849 5.03 -2.67 50.40
C GLU A 849 3.80 -1.94 50.97
N LEU A 850 2.83 -2.67 51.54
CA LEU A 850 1.67 -2.12 52.25
C LEU A 850 2.08 -1.44 53.57
N GLU A 851 2.99 -2.05 54.33
CA GLU A 851 3.55 -1.47 55.55
C GLU A 851 4.35 -0.19 55.28
N ALA A 852 5.10 -0.13 54.16
CA ALA A 852 5.78 1.07 53.72
C ALA A 852 4.80 2.18 53.27
N LEU A 853 3.72 1.84 52.57
CA LEU A 853 2.69 2.83 52.17
C LEU A 853 1.92 3.39 53.37
N ALA A 854 1.62 2.56 54.37
CA ALA A 854 0.93 2.99 55.59
C ALA A 854 1.74 4.04 56.38
N ALA A 855 3.07 4.04 56.24
CA ALA A 855 3.96 5.03 56.85
C ALA A 855 4.00 6.39 56.12
N GLU A 856 3.56 6.48 54.85
CA GLU A 856 3.58 7.73 54.05
C GLU A 856 2.23 8.49 54.06
N VAL A 857 1.14 7.89 54.55
CA VAL A 857 -0.19 8.53 54.55
C VAL A 857 -0.41 9.37 55.82
N GLU A 858 0.32 10.49 55.93
CA GLU A 858 -0.08 11.59 56.82
C GLU A 858 -0.11 12.92 56.05
N LYS A 859 -1.22 13.14 55.32
CA LYS A 859 -2.00 14.40 55.17
C LYS A 859 -2.87 14.37 53.90
N PRO A 860 -4.21 14.36 54.02
CA PRO A 860 -5.07 14.70 52.89
C PRO A 860 -5.04 16.21 52.66
N ARG A 861 -4.59 16.65 51.48
CA ARG A 861 -4.80 18.01 50.99
C ARG A 861 -6.25 18.12 50.55
N VAL A 862 -7.08 18.76 51.38
CA VAL A 862 -8.39 19.26 50.96
C VAL A 862 -8.15 20.41 49.98
N MET A 863 -8.53 20.24 48.72
CA MET A 863 -8.55 21.36 47.77
C MET A 863 -9.82 22.19 47.97
N PRO A 864 -9.77 23.52 47.80
CA PRO A 864 -10.97 24.35 47.84
C PRO A 864 -11.80 24.17 46.56
N GLU A 865 -13.12 24.07 46.68
CA GLU A 865 -14.05 24.19 45.55
C GLU A 865 -13.98 25.61 44.95
N LEU A 866 -13.66 25.70 43.66
CA LEU A 866 -13.75 26.94 42.89
C LEU A 866 -15.20 27.18 42.46
N THR A 867 -15.91 28.02 43.19
CA THR A 867 -17.32 28.42 42.98
C THR A 867 -17.53 29.48 41.88
N ARG A 868 -16.64 29.58 40.88
CA ARG A 868 -16.84 30.48 39.71
C ARG A 868 -16.47 29.78 38.40
N ALA A 869 -17.47 29.56 37.54
CA ALA A 869 -17.26 29.17 36.15
C ALA A 869 -16.39 30.22 35.45
N ALA A 870 -15.13 29.87 35.17
CA ALA A 870 -14.25 30.68 34.33
C ALA A 870 -14.62 30.42 32.86
N LYS A 871 -14.80 31.50 32.08
CA LYS A 871 -15.16 31.42 30.66
C LYS A 871 -13.98 30.89 29.83
N SER A 872 -14.31 30.11 28.80
CA SER A 872 -13.35 29.59 27.83
C SER A 872 -12.67 30.70 27.03
N SER A 873 -11.46 30.44 26.54
CA SER A 873 -10.75 31.35 25.63
C SER A 873 -11.04 31.09 24.15
N VAL A 874 -11.94 30.15 23.83
CA VAL A 874 -12.35 29.88 22.44
C VAL A 874 -13.06 31.10 21.84
N SER A 875 -12.66 31.50 20.64
CA SER A 875 -13.25 32.67 19.97
C SER A 875 -14.73 32.44 19.62
N THR A 876 -15.60 33.38 19.97
CA THR A 876 -17.01 33.37 19.53
C THR A 876 -17.21 34.10 18.20
N ASP A 877 -16.20 34.84 17.73
CA ASP A 877 -16.23 35.66 16.51
C ASP A 877 -15.64 34.90 15.32
N VAL A 878 -16.28 33.78 14.98
CA VAL A 878 -15.95 32.93 13.83
C VAL A 878 -17.17 32.81 12.90
N PRO A 879 -16.98 32.59 11.59
CA PRO A 879 -18.09 32.35 10.68
C PRO A 879 -18.83 31.04 11.00
N VAL A 880 -20.15 31.02 10.79
CA VAL A 880 -20.95 29.79 10.78
C VAL A 880 -20.89 29.20 9.38
N PHE A 881 -20.58 27.91 9.30
CA PHE A 881 -20.64 27.16 8.05
C PHE A 881 -22.02 26.51 7.95
N ASN A 882 -22.70 26.70 6.82
CA ASN A 882 -24.01 26.09 6.58
C ASN A 882 -23.81 24.74 5.88
N PRO A 883 -24.33 23.62 6.42
CA PRO A 883 -24.28 22.35 5.72
C PRO A 883 -25.14 22.42 4.44
N PRO A 884 -24.84 21.59 3.42
CA PRO A 884 -25.56 21.62 2.14
C PRO A 884 -27.02 21.22 2.30
N ASP A 885 -27.29 20.31 3.24
CA ASP A 885 -28.61 19.85 3.63
C ASP A 885 -28.60 19.36 5.11
N LEU A 886 -29.78 19.01 5.63
CA LEU A 886 -29.98 18.46 6.98
C LEU A 886 -30.58 17.04 6.93
N GLU A 887 -30.48 16.41 5.76
CA GLU A 887 -30.98 15.07 5.52
C GLU A 887 -30.04 14.02 6.12
N ARG A 888 -30.58 12.81 6.28
CA ARG A 888 -29.81 11.68 6.78
C ARG A 888 -29.19 10.95 5.60
N HIS A 889 -27.87 11.01 5.48
CA HIS A 889 -27.12 10.33 4.44
C HIS A 889 -26.77 8.92 4.90
N ILE A 890 -27.16 7.91 4.12
CA ILE A 890 -26.83 6.49 4.37
C ILE A 890 -25.97 6.00 3.21
N ILE A 891 -24.78 5.49 3.53
CA ILE A 891 -23.80 4.98 2.59
C ILE A 891 -23.62 3.49 2.88
N ARG A 892 -23.95 2.63 1.92
CA ARG A 892 -23.81 1.17 2.08
C ARG A 892 -22.74 0.62 1.15
N ASN A 893 -22.05 -0.42 1.62
CA ASN A 893 -21.03 -1.12 0.84
C ASN A 893 -19.98 -0.15 0.29
N TYR A 894 -19.50 0.77 1.13
CA TYR A 894 -18.49 1.72 0.71
C TYR A 894 -17.23 0.94 0.27
N PRO A 895 -16.70 1.18 -0.95
CA PRO A 895 -15.62 0.36 -1.49
C PRO A 895 -14.39 0.36 -0.57
N ILE A 896 -13.92 -0.84 -0.19
CA ILE A 896 -12.76 -0.99 0.70
C ILE A 896 -11.52 -0.29 0.14
N GLY A 897 -11.32 -0.33 -1.18
CA GLY A 897 -10.22 0.38 -1.86
C GLY A 897 -10.17 1.89 -1.56
N HIS A 898 -11.31 2.53 -1.31
CA HIS A 898 -11.38 3.97 -0.99
C HIS A 898 -11.11 4.25 0.49
N ILE A 899 -11.16 3.22 1.34
CA ILE A 899 -10.93 3.30 2.79
C ILE A 899 -9.45 3.06 3.10
N ILE A 900 -8.77 2.19 2.34
CA ILE A 900 -7.37 1.82 2.54
C ILE A 900 -6.44 3.05 2.68
N PRO A 901 -6.53 4.11 1.84
CA PRO A 901 -5.67 5.30 1.99
C PRO A 901 -5.83 6.02 3.34
N TYR A 902 -6.97 5.85 4.00
CA TYR A 902 -7.28 6.46 5.29
C TYR A 902 -6.83 5.60 6.49
N MET A 903 -6.45 4.34 6.26
CA MET A 903 -6.00 3.44 7.32
C MET A 903 -4.65 3.89 7.91
N ASN A 904 -4.55 3.86 9.23
CA ASN A 904 -3.31 4.15 9.92
C ASN A 904 -2.51 2.86 10.13
N MET A 905 -1.57 2.60 9.21
CA MET A 905 -0.71 1.41 9.27
C MET A 905 0.15 1.34 10.55
N GLN A 906 0.47 2.49 11.17
CA GLN A 906 1.17 2.51 12.45
C GLN A 906 0.28 1.98 13.58
N MET A 907 -1.02 2.26 13.55
CA MET A 907 -1.99 1.69 14.52
C MET A 907 -2.23 0.21 14.25
N LEU A 908 -2.50 -0.16 12.99
CA LEU A 908 -2.79 -1.55 12.62
C LEU A 908 -1.62 -2.49 12.87
N LEU A 909 -0.47 -2.24 12.23
CA LEU A 909 0.68 -3.14 12.37
C LEU A 909 1.36 -2.96 13.73
N GLY A 910 1.50 -1.70 14.18
CA GLY A 910 2.25 -1.39 15.38
C GLY A 910 1.52 -1.71 16.68
N HIS A 911 0.32 -1.16 16.85
CA HIS A 911 -0.44 -1.27 18.10
C HIS A 911 -1.33 -2.52 18.14
N HIS A 912 -2.11 -2.80 17.10
CA HIS A 912 -3.05 -3.93 17.10
C HIS A 912 -2.36 -5.28 16.89
N LEU A 913 -1.34 -5.32 16.04
CA LEU A 913 -0.57 -6.54 15.73
C LEU A 913 0.82 -6.60 16.38
N GLY A 914 1.19 -5.56 17.13
CA GLY A 914 2.35 -5.60 18.04
C GLY A 914 3.73 -5.45 17.38
N LEU A 915 3.81 -4.94 16.15
CA LEU A 915 5.08 -4.61 15.50
C LEU A 915 5.75 -3.42 16.20
N ARG A 916 6.95 -3.62 16.74
CA ARG A 916 7.66 -2.55 17.47
C ARG A 916 8.55 -1.73 16.56
N GLY A 917 8.36 -0.42 16.58
CA GLY A 917 9.13 0.56 15.80
C GLY A 917 8.24 1.45 14.95
N GLN A 918 8.86 2.31 14.14
CA GLN A 918 8.14 3.08 13.13
C GLN A 918 7.90 2.18 11.92
N VAL A 919 6.65 1.87 11.63
CA VAL A 919 6.25 0.89 10.60
C VAL A 919 6.78 1.27 9.22
N GLU A 920 6.69 2.55 8.86
CA GLU A 920 7.15 3.10 7.58
C GLU A 920 8.66 2.88 7.38
N GLN A 921 9.47 3.15 8.41
CA GLN A 921 10.92 2.93 8.39
C GLN A 921 11.27 1.45 8.28
N LEU A 922 10.59 0.59 9.05
CA LEU A 922 10.83 -0.85 9.01
C LEU A 922 10.51 -1.46 7.64
N LEU A 923 9.45 -0.99 6.98
CA LEU A 923 9.12 -1.43 5.61
C LEU A 923 10.15 -0.94 4.60
N ALA A 924 10.59 0.32 4.70
CA ALA A 924 11.61 0.89 3.81
C ALA A 924 12.98 0.19 3.95
N GLU A 925 13.35 -0.20 5.17
CA GLU A 925 14.58 -0.95 5.47
C GLU A 925 14.50 -2.45 5.09
N GLY A 926 13.38 -2.89 4.52
CA GLY A 926 13.19 -4.29 4.14
C GLY A 926 13.11 -5.24 5.34
N ASN A 927 12.62 -4.76 6.49
CA ASN A 927 12.50 -5.59 7.69
C ASN A 927 11.55 -6.77 7.43
N GLU A 928 12.10 -7.99 7.47
CA GLU A 928 11.40 -9.23 7.14
C GLU A 928 10.07 -9.39 7.90
N LYS A 929 10.06 -9.06 9.20
CA LYS A 929 8.87 -9.16 10.06
C LYS A 929 7.80 -8.15 9.69
N ALA A 930 8.20 -6.94 9.32
CA ALA A 930 7.26 -5.90 8.88
C ALA A 930 6.62 -6.27 7.54
N ILE A 931 7.42 -6.83 6.60
CA ILE A 931 6.95 -7.26 5.28
C ILE A 931 5.95 -8.41 5.39
N GLU A 932 6.25 -9.44 6.18
CA GLU A 932 5.37 -10.60 6.34
C GLU A 932 4.02 -10.23 6.96
N LEU A 933 4.05 -9.40 8.01
CA LEU A 933 2.84 -8.93 8.67
C LEU A 933 2.00 -8.03 7.75
N LYS A 934 2.66 -7.17 6.98
CA LYS A 934 2.01 -6.33 5.96
C LYS A 934 1.37 -7.18 4.87
N ALA A 935 2.05 -8.23 4.38
CA ALA A 935 1.50 -9.14 3.38
C ALA A 935 0.24 -9.89 3.89
N THR A 936 0.21 -10.26 5.18
CA THR A 936 -0.97 -10.88 5.81
C THR A 936 -2.15 -9.91 5.84
N VAL A 937 -1.91 -8.66 6.25
CA VAL A 937 -2.93 -7.60 6.25
C VAL A 937 -3.41 -7.31 4.83
N ASP A 938 -2.50 -7.21 3.86
CA ASP A 938 -2.83 -6.92 2.47
C ASP A 938 -3.68 -8.02 1.85
N SER A 939 -3.41 -9.28 2.16
CA SER A 939 -4.25 -10.40 1.72
C SER A 939 -5.67 -10.32 2.28
N LEU A 940 -5.84 -9.86 3.52
CA LEU A 940 -7.17 -9.66 4.11
C LEU A 940 -7.89 -8.45 3.51
N LEU A 941 -7.17 -7.36 3.23
CA LEU A 941 -7.73 -6.18 2.56
C LEU A 941 -8.14 -6.49 1.12
N ASP A 942 -7.35 -7.31 0.42
CA ASP A 942 -7.66 -7.79 -0.93
C ASP A 942 -8.90 -8.68 -0.93
N GLN A 943 -8.99 -9.66 -0.01
CA GLN A 943 -10.21 -10.46 0.19
C GLN A 943 -11.41 -9.59 0.59
N ALA A 944 -11.20 -8.54 1.37
CA ALA A 944 -12.26 -7.61 1.73
C ALA A 944 -12.77 -6.84 0.50
N ALA A 945 -11.88 -6.43 -0.40
CA ALA A 945 -12.23 -5.72 -1.63
C ALA A 945 -12.89 -6.63 -2.68
N THR A 946 -12.43 -7.88 -2.82
CA THR A 946 -12.85 -8.80 -3.90
C THR A 946 -13.95 -9.77 -3.48
N GLU A 947 -13.85 -10.38 -2.31
CA GLU A 947 -14.78 -11.40 -1.80
C GLU A 947 -15.83 -10.80 -0.83
N GLY A 948 -15.62 -9.56 -0.36
CA GLY A 948 -16.55 -8.85 0.52
C GLY A 948 -16.59 -9.42 1.94
N ILE A 949 -15.47 -9.96 2.44
CA ILE A 949 -15.36 -10.50 3.82
C ILE A 949 -15.50 -9.42 4.90
N ILE A 950 -15.22 -8.15 4.57
CA ILE A 950 -15.48 -6.98 5.38
C ILE A 950 -16.42 -6.07 4.58
N ARG A 951 -17.53 -5.64 5.20
CA ARG A 951 -18.50 -4.73 4.58
C ARG A 951 -18.56 -3.44 5.35
N ALA A 952 -18.24 -2.36 4.67
CA ALA A 952 -18.22 -1.00 5.20
C ALA A 952 -19.56 -0.30 4.96
N HIS A 953 -20.19 0.18 6.03
CA HIS A 953 -21.39 1.02 5.98
C HIS A 953 -21.17 2.28 6.81
N ALA A 954 -21.76 3.39 6.38
CA ALA A 954 -21.66 4.66 7.05
C ALA A 954 -22.99 5.41 7.00
N MET A 955 -23.18 6.32 7.94
CA MET A 955 -24.21 7.33 7.89
C MET A 955 -23.72 8.62 8.53
N TYR A 956 -24.21 9.75 8.05
CA TYR A 956 -24.00 11.04 8.68
C TYR A 956 -25.20 11.97 8.49
N ARG A 957 -25.31 12.96 9.36
CA ARG A 957 -26.38 13.96 9.32
C ARG A 957 -25.97 15.21 10.06
N PHE A 958 -26.39 16.36 9.54
CA PHE A 958 -26.27 17.65 10.22
C PHE A 958 -27.58 18.03 10.93
N PHE A 959 -27.44 18.68 12.09
CA PHE A 959 -28.58 19.21 12.84
C PHE A 959 -28.33 20.68 13.18
N PRO A 960 -29.37 21.53 13.15
CA PRO A 960 -29.29 22.86 13.75
C PRO A 960 -29.04 22.70 15.26
N ALA A 961 -28.05 23.41 15.78
CA ALA A 961 -27.62 23.30 17.17
C ALA A 961 -27.08 24.63 17.71
N GLN A 962 -27.23 24.85 19.01
CA GLN A 962 -26.69 26.02 19.70
C GLN A 962 -26.23 25.64 21.11
N SER A 963 -25.34 26.45 21.68
CA SER A 963 -24.85 26.26 23.06
C SER A 963 -25.67 27.04 24.10
N ARG A 964 -25.88 26.42 25.27
CA ARG A 964 -26.44 27.05 26.47
C ARG A 964 -25.58 26.70 27.68
N GLY A 965 -24.59 27.54 27.97
CA GLY A 965 -23.63 27.27 29.04
C GLY A 965 -22.68 26.13 28.67
N ASN A 966 -22.86 24.96 29.30
CA ASN A 966 -22.11 23.74 28.98
C ASN A 966 -22.93 22.75 28.13
N ASP A 967 -24.17 23.12 27.81
CA ASP A 967 -25.09 22.26 27.09
C ASP A 967 -25.07 22.58 25.59
N ILE A 968 -25.28 21.54 24.77
CA ILE A 968 -25.55 21.62 23.34
C ILE A 968 -27.01 21.25 23.11
N VAL A 969 -27.78 22.21 22.62
CA VAL A 969 -29.21 22.05 22.30
C VAL A 969 -29.34 21.68 20.83
N ILE A 970 -29.95 20.52 20.56
CA ILE A 970 -30.21 20.02 19.19
C ILE A 970 -31.66 20.30 18.82
N TYR A 971 -31.87 20.95 17.69
CA TYR A 971 -33.20 21.32 17.19
C TYR A 971 -33.68 20.39 16.08
N ASP A 972 -35.00 20.40 15.84
CA ASP A 972 -35.61 19.67 14.74
C ASP A 972 -35.23 20.32 13.40
N PRO A 973 -34.68 19.58 12.42
CA PRO A 973 -34.33 20.12 11.10
C PRO A 973 -35.51 20.73 10.35
N GLU A 974 -36.74 20.28 10.60
CA GLU A 974 -37.95 20.82 9.98
C GLU A 974 -38.57 21.98 10.79
N ASP A 975 -38.28 22.06 12.09
CA ASP A 975 -38.79 23.10 12.99
C ASP A 975 -37.77 23.46 14.09
N THR A 976 -36.99 24.51 13.82
CA THR A 976 -35.94 24.99 14.74
C THR A 976 -36.46 25.54 16.08
N THR A 977 -37.77 25.62 16.29
CA THR A 977 -38.36 25.97 17.61
C THR A 977 -38.49 24.76 18.54
N LYS A 978 -38.45 23.54 17.99
CA LYS A 978 -38.58 22.29 18.71
C LYS A 978 -37.22 21.71 19.05
N VAL A 979 -36.96 21.50 20.34
CA VAL A 979 -35.74 20.85 20.84
C VAL A 979 -35.93 19.33 20.75
N LEU A 980 -35.05 18.64 20.04
CA LEU A 980 -35.02 17.18 19.97
C LEU A 980 -34.29 16.58 21.17
N HIS A 981 -33.13 17.15 21.53
CA HIS A 981 -32.34 16.68 22.65
C HIS A 981 -31.39 17.76 23.18
N THR A 982 -30.82 17.56 24.37
CA THR A 982 -29.80 18.44 24.94
C THR A 982 -28.70 17.59 25.56
N PHE A 983 -27.48 17.72 25.04
CA PHE A 983 -26.28 17.07 25.57
C PHE A 983 -25.58 17.99 26.55
N SER A 984 -25.12 17.48 27.69
CA SER A 984 -24.38 18.27 28.70
C SER A 984 -22.94 17.77 28.79
N PHE A 985 -21.97 18.64 28.56
CA PHE A 985 -20.55 18.26 28.58
C PHE A 985 -19.78 18.90 29.74
N PRO A 986 -18.79 18.20 30.31
CA PRO A 986 -18.01 18.75 31.40
C PRO A 986 -17.01 19.80 30.90
N ARG A 987 -16.72 20.78 31.75
CA ARG A 987 -15.77 21.87 31.47
C ARG A 987 -14.45 21.65 32.18
N GLN A 988 -13.33 21.95 31.52
CA GLN A 988 -12.01 21.92 32.16
C GLN A 988 -11.96 22.83 33.40
N ASN A 989 -11.31 22.35 34.47
CA ASN A 989 -11.14 23.10 35.72
C ASN A 989 -9.91 24.02 35.73
N VAL A 990 -9.11 24.00 34.66
CA VAL A 990 -7.89 24.80 34.48
C VAL A 990 -7.93 25.55 33.14
N PRO A 991 -7.22 26.69 32.98
CA PRO A 991 -7.12 27.37 31.71
C PRO A 991 -6.66 26.41 30.59
N PRO A 992 -7.27 26.46 29.39
CA PRO A 992 -8.22 27.48 28.91
C PRO A 992 -9.71 27.24 29.21
N PHE A 993 -10.08 26.34 30.13
CA PHE A 993 -11.46 26.08 30.55
C PHE A 993 -12.40 25.60 29.42
N MET A 994 -11.91 24.78 28.49
CA MET A 994 -12.68 24.32 27.32
C MET A 994 -13.83 23.37 27.68
N CYS A 995 -14.91 23.45 26.89
CA CYS A 995 -16.07 22.58 26.84
C CYS A 995 -16.49 22.39 25.37
N LEU A 996 -17.04 21.24 24.98
CA LEU A 996 -17.49 21.00 23.59
C LEU A 996 -18.55 22.01 23.13
N ALA A 997 -19.41 22.46 24.04
CA ALA A 997 -20.40 23.50 23.77
C ALA A 997 -19.78 24.86 23.34
N ASP A 998 -18.50 25.11 23.64
CA ASP A 998 -17.82 26.35 23.23
C ASP A 998 -17.58 26.41 21.71
N PHE A 999 -17.70 25.28 20.99
CA PHE A 999 -17.51 25.21 19.53
C PHE A 999 -18.78 25.51 18.73
N LEU A 1000 -19.88 25.91 19.39
CA LEU A 1000 -21.13 26.31 18.75
C LEU A 1000 -21.55 27.72 19.18
N LYS A 1001 -22.24 28.45 18.29
CA LYS A 1001 -22.88 29.71 18.66
C LYS A 1001 -23.85 29.53 19.82
N SER A 1002 -23.81 30.48 20.76
CA SER A 1002 -24.74 30.49 21.89
C SER A 1002 -26.17 30.81 21.43
N ALA A 1003 -27.16 30.24 22.12
CA ALA A 1003 -28.57 30.60 21.91
C ALA A 1003 -28.83 32.12 22.06
N ASP A 1004 -28.02 32.82 22.86
CA ASP A 1004 -28.11 34.27 23.06
C ASP A 1004 -27.49 35.09 21.91
N SER A 1005 -26.76 34.45 20.99
CA SER A 1005 -26.06 35.12 19.88
C SER A 1005 -26.98 35.57 18.74
N GLY A 1006 -28.19 35.00 18.67
CA GLY A 1006 -29.14 35.22 17.57
C GLY A 1006 -28.75 34.55 16.25
N GLN A 1007 -27.69 33.74 16.20
CA GLN A 1007 -27.26 32.98 15.02
C GLN A 1007 -27.40 31.47 15.27
N MET A 1008 -28.09 30.76 14.38
CA MET A 1008 -28.14 29.30 14.38
C MET A 1008 -26.79 28.74 13.93
N ASP A 1009 -26.32 27.70 14.59
CA ASP A 1009 -25.12 26.95 14.20
C ASP A 1009 -25.51 25.50 13.92
N TYR A 1010 -24.54 24.66 13.55
CA TYR A 1010 -24.81 23.27 13.16
C TYR A 1010 -23.80 22.32 13.79
N VAL A 1011 -24.27 21.12 14.11
CA VAL A 1011 -23.44 20.00 14.55
C VAL A 1011 -23.69 18.80 13.66
N GLY A 1012 -22.64 18.09 13.31
CA GLY A 1012 -22.73 16.84 12.57
C GLY A 1012 -22.72 15.64 13.52
N PHE A 1013 -23.39 14.57 13.12
CA PHE A 1013 -23.22 13.25 13.71
C PHE A 1013 -22.89 12.24 12.62
N LEU A 1014 -22.01 11.29 12.91
CA LEU A 1014 -21.72 10.16 12.04
C LEU A 1014 -21.72 8.85 12.83
N VAL A 1015 -22.10 7.76 12.13
CA VAL A 1015 -21.93 6.38 12.60
C VAL A 1015 -21.47 5.54 11.44
N VAL A 1016 -20.44 4.72 11.65
CA VAL A 1016 -19.90 3.82 10.64
C VAL A 1016 -19.68 2.42 11.23
N THR A 1017 -19.64 1.41 10.38
CA THR A 1017 -19.34 0.04 10.77
C THR A 1017 -18.61 -0.72 9.67
N ALA A 1018 -17.68 -1.57 10.09
CA ALA A 1018 -17.01 -2.59 9.29
C ALA A 1018 -17.09 -3.98 9.96
N GLY A 1019 -17.90 -4.12 11.02
CA GLY A 1019 -17.88 -5.28 11.91
C GLY A 1019 -18.86 -6.40 11.58
N HIS A 1020 -19.70 -6.25 10.56
CA HIS A 1020 -20.72 -7.25 10.22
C HIS A 1020 -20.10 -8.60 9.87
N GLY A 1021 -20.49 -9.65 10.59
CA GLY A 1021 -20.02 -11.02 10.36
C GLY A 1021 -18.60 -11.33 10.84
N ILE A 1022 -17.84 -10.31 11.28
CA ILE A 1022 -16.43 -10.44 11.67
C ILE A 1022 -16.24 -11.33 12.88
N SER A 1023 -17.05 -11.15 13.93
CA SER A 1023 -16.96 -11.98 15.15
C SER A 1023 -17.19 -13.47 14.85
N LYS A 1024 -18.13 -13.78 13.96
CA LYS A 1024 -18.43 -15.16 13.57
C LYS A 1024 -17.26 -15.77 12.78
N LEU A 1025 -16.79 -15.07 11.75
CA LEU A 1025 -15.69 -15.53 10.90
C LEU A 1025 -14.38 -15.69 11.69
N SER A 1026 -14.08 -14.73 12.56
CA SER A 1026 -12.94 -14.80 13.48
C SER A 1026 -13.04 -15.99 14.42
N SER A 1027 -14.21 -16.28 14.99
CA SER A 1027 -14.42 -17.46 15.84
C SER A 1027 -14.23 -18.76 15.06
N GLU A 1028 -14.74 -18.85 13.83
CA GLU A 1028 -14.56 -20.03 12.97
C GLU A 1028 -13.08 -20.28 12.64
N TRP A 1029 -12.29 -19.23 12.37
CA TRP A 1029 -10.84 -19.34 12.15
C TRP A 1029 -10.09 -19.71 13.43
N LYS A 1030 -10.48 -19.14 14.57
CA LYS A 1030 -9.94 -19.48 15.90
C LYS A 1030 -10.17 -20.97 16.22
N ASP A 1031 -11.38 -21.49 15.97
CA ASP A 1031 -11.73 -22.89 16.22
C ASP A 1031 -10.95 -23.85 15.32
N LYS A 1032 -10.70 -23.45 14.06
CA LYS A 1032 -9.84 -24.16 13.11
C LYS A 1032 -8.35 -24.06 13.43
N GLY A 1033 -7.96 -23.24 14.41
CA GLY A 1033 -6.57 -23.04 14.81
C GLY A 1033 -5.77 -22.10 13.91
N ASP A 1034 -6.43 -21.21 13.16
CA ASP A 1034 -5.83 -20.13 12.36
C ASP A 1034 -5.91 -18.82 13.16
N TYR A 1035 -5.07 -18.72 14.20
CA TYR A 1035 -5.20 -17.67 15.22
C TYR A 1035 -4.68 -16.32 14.75
N LEU A 1036 -3.56 -16.33 14.01
CA LEU A 1036 -2.98 -15.10 13.47
C LEU A 1036 -3.97 -14.42 12.52
N ARG A 1037 -4.55 -15.19 11.60
CA ARG A 1037 -5.51 -14.65 10.63
C ARG A 1037 -6.81 -14.21 11.30
N SER A 1038 -7.26 -14.93 12.33
CA SER A 1038 -8.43 -14.55 13.14
C SER A 1038 -8.23 -13.20 13.85
N HIS A 1039 -7.10 -13.00 14.53
CA HIS A 1039 -6.77 -11.75 15.22
C HIS A 1039 -6.50 -10.60 14.24
N ALA A 1040 -5.84 -10.90 13.11
CA ALA A 1040 -5.62 -9.94 12.04
C ALA A 1040 -6.94 -9.45 11.42
N LEU A 1041 -7.92 -10.34 11.19
CA LEU A 1041 -9.23 -9.96 10.68
C LEU A 1041 -9.95 -8.97 11.59
N GLN A 1042 -9.97 -9.24 12.91
CA GLN A 1042 -10.60 -8.35 13.89
C GLN A 1042 -9.91 -6.97 13.91
N SER A 1043 -8.58 -6.98 13.86
CA SER A 1043 -7.76 -5.75 13.85
C SER A 1043 -7.99 -4.93 12.57
N VAL A 1044 -8.03 -5.59 11.41
CA VAL A 1044 -8.30 -4.95 10.12
C VAL A 1044 -9.70 -4.36 10.09
N ALA A 1045 -10.72 -5.09 10.58
CA ALA A 1045 -12.08 -4.57 10.63
C ALA A 1045 -12.20 -3.32 11.52
N LEU A 1046 -11.54 -3.30 12.70
CA LEU A 1046 -11.53 -2.15 13.58
C LEU A 1046 -10.88 -0.92 12.92
N GLU A 1047 -9.69 -1.10 12.34
CA GLU A 1047 -9.00 -0.01 11.64
C GLU A 1047 -9.76 0.45 10.39
N THR A 1048 -10.46 -0.46 9.70
CA THR A 1048 -11.34 -0.12 8.57
C THR A 1048 -12.50 0.77 9.03
N ALA A 1049 -13.08 0.51 10.20
CA ALA A 1049 -14.12 1.36 10.75
C ALA A 1049 -13.60 2.76 11.12
N GLU A 1050 -12.40 2.88 11.72
CA GLU A 1050 -11.78 4.18 12.01
C GLU A 1050 -11.40 4.96 10.75
N ALA A 1051 -10.82 4.27 9.76
CA ALA A 1051 -10.49 4.85 8.46
C ALA A 1051 -11.75 5.33 7.72
N LEU A 1052 -12.83 4.55 7.76
CA LEU A 1052 -14.13 4.95 7.21
C LEU A 1052 -14.72 6.15 7.94
N ALA A 1053 -14.59 6.19 9.27
CA ALA A 1053 -15.05 7.34 10.04
C ALA A 1053 -14.28 8.60 9.64
N GLU A 1054 -12.96 8.51 9.37
CA GLU A 1054 -12.18 9.68 8.94
C GLU A 1054 -12.51 10.05 7.50
N ARG A 1055 -12.76 9.07 6.62
CA ARG A 1055 -13.24 9.35 5.26
C ARG A 1055 -14.58 10.08 5.27
N VAL A 1056 -15.54 9.62 6.06
CA VAL A 1056 -16.86 10.27 6.20
C VAL A 1056 -16.71 11.66 6.81
N HIS A 1057 -15.86 11.82 7.82
CA HIS A 1057 -15.58 13.13 8.39
C HIS A 1057 -14.96 14.09 7.36
N HIS A 1058 -14.03 13.60 6.52
CA HIS A 1058 -13.47 14.38 5.42
C HIS A 1058 -14.56 14.80 4.42
N MET A 1059 -15.43 13.89 3.99
CA MET A 1059 -16.59 14.20 3.14
C MET A 1059 -17.51 15.27 3.78
N MET A 1060 -17.72 15.20 5.10
CA MET A 1060 -18.48 16.20 5.82
C MET A 1060 -17.79 17.57 5.78
N ARG A 1061 -16.46 17.67 5.93
CA ARG A 1061 -15.74 18.96 5.85
C ARG A 1061 -15.84 19.58 4.45
N ASP A 1062 -15.67 18.76 3.42
CA ASP A 1062 -15.75 19.19 2.03
C ASP A 1062 -17.14 19.74 1.71
N SER A 1063 -18.17 18.95 2.03
CA SER A 1063 -19.57 19.32 1.75
C SER A 1063 -20.08 20.48 2.61
N TRP A 1064 -19.59 20.62 3.84
CA TRP A 1064 -19.96 21.71 4.76
C TRP A 1064 -19.27 23.05 4.43
N GLY A 1065 -18.28 23.05 3.53
CA GLY A 1065 -17.72 24.27 2.94
C GLY A 1065 -16.39 24.75 3.55
N PHE A 1066 -15.64 23.86 4.19
CA PHE A 1066 -14.27 24.11 4.67
C PHE A 1066 -13.36 22.92 4.37
N PRO A 1067 -13.11 22.63 3.08
CA PRO A 1067 -12.31 21.48 2.66
C PRO A 1067 -10.87 21.54 3.19
N ASP A 1068 -10.24 20.37 3.31
CA ASP A 1068 -8.84 20.27 3.72
C ASP A 1068 -7.91 20.92 2.68
N PRO A 1069 -6.84 21.63 3.10
CA PRO A 1069 -5.84 22.21 2.18
C PRO A 1069 -5.26 21.20 1.18
N ALA A 1070 -4.92 21.69 -0.02
CA ALA A 1070 -4.32 20.96 -1.13
C ALA A 1070 -3.09 20.10 -0.74
N ASP A 1071 -2.27 20.63 0.16
CA ASP A 1071 -0.98 20.06 0.57
C ASP A 1071 -1.09 19.17 1.82
N MET A 1072 -2.30 18.98 2.37
CA MET A 1072 -2.50 18.17 3.56
C MET A 1072 -2.17 16.70 3.29
N THR A 1073 -1.16 16.21 3.99
CA THR A 1073 -0.74 14.80 3.98
C THR A 1073 -1.65 13.95 4.85
N MET A 1074 -1.74 12.64 4.56
CA MET A 1074 -2.46 11.70 5.42
C MET A 1074 -1.92 11.68 6.86
N LYS A 1075 -0.61 11.84 7.03
CA LYS A 1075 0.03 11.96 8.35
C LYS A 1075 -0.48 13.16 9.15
N GLN A 1076 -0.70 14.30 8.50
CA GLN A 1076 -1.30 15.48 9.13
C GLN A 1076 -2.78 15.25 9.44
N ARG A 1077 -3.52 14.54 8.56
CA ARG A 1077 -4.92 14.18 8.78
C ARG A 1077 -5.09 13.23 9.96
N HIS A 1078 -4.28 12.17 10.07
CA HIS A 1078 -4.23 11.30 11.24
C HIS A 1078 -3.84 12.06 12.53
N GLY A 1079 -3.07 13.13 12.40
CA GLY A 1079 -2.74 14.06 13.48
C GLY A 1079 -3.81 15.11 13.81
N ALA A 1080 -5.00 15.03 13.20
CA ALA A 1080 -6.11 15.99 13.35
C ALA A 1080 -5.67 17.45 13.12
N ARG A 1081 -4.87 17.70 12.09
CA ARG A 1081 -4.37 19.05 11.71
C ARG A 1081 -5.32 19.83 10.79
N TYR A 1082 -6.51 19.30 10.54
CA TYR A 1082 -7.59 19.95 9.78
C TYR A 1082 -8.41 20.92 10.63
N GLN A 1083 -9.23 21.75 9.99
CA GLN A 1083 -10.24 22.56 10.66
C GLN A 1083 -11.39 21.66 11.16
N GLY A 1084 -11.88 21.95 12.37
CA GLY A 1084 -12.96 21.20 13.00
C GLY A 1084 -12.46 20.01 13.82
N ILE A 1085 -13.41 19.28 14.42
CA ILE A 1085 -13.09 18.08 15.21
C ILE A 1085 -14.23 17.07 15.15
N ARG A 1086 -13.85 15.79 15.22
CA ARG A 1086 -14.74 14.66 15.49
C ARG A 1086 -14.46 14.13 16.89
N VAL A 1087 -15.49 13.95 17.72
CA VAL A 1087 -15.35 13.40 19.08
C VAL A 1087 -16.31 12.24 19.31
N SER A 1088 -15.81 11.16 19.90
CA SER A 1088 -16.58 9.96 20.22
C SER A 1088 -16.87 9.88 21.72
N PHE A 1089 -18.05 9.38 22.09
CA PHE A 1089 -18.44 9.23 23.49
C PHE A 1089 -17.54 8.22 24.22
N GLY A 1090 -17.32 8.47 25.53
CA GLY A 1090 -16.37 7.71 26.36
C GLY A 1090 -14.95 8.27 26.36
N TYR A 1091 -14.65 9.29 25.56
CA TYR A 1091 -13.37 9.99 25.55
C TYR A 1091 -13.35 11.19 26.51
N PRO A 1092 -12.18 11.71 26.90
CA PRO A 1092 -12.06 12.72 27.96
C PRO A 1092 -12.91 13.99 27.79
N ALA A 1093 -13.26 14.39 26.56
CA ALA A 1093 -14.09 15.57 26.29
C ALA A 1093 -15.61 15.31 26.38
N CYS A 1094 -16.02 14.05 26.25
CA CYS A 1094 -17.42 13.57 26.35
C CYS A 1094 -17.43 12.18 27.01
N PRO A 1095 -17.16 12.12 28.33
CA PRO A 1095 -16.82 10.87 29.03
C PRO A 1095 -18.00 9.91 29.23
N ASP A 1096 -19.24 10.40 29.12
CA ASP A 1096 -20.44 9.64 29.41
C ASP A 1096 -20.88 8.82 28.19
N LEU A 1097 -20.66 7.51 28.24
CA LEU A 1097 -21.10 6.57 27.19
C LEU A 1097 -22.61 6.50 27.01
N GLU A 1098 -23.38 6.87 28.04
CA GLU A 1098 -24.85 6.85 28.04
C GLU A 1098 -25.42 7.84 27.00
N ASP A 1099 -24.64 8.88 26.64
CA ASP A 1099 -24.99 9.84 25.58
C ASP A 1099 -25.01 9.21 24.16
N GLN A 1100 -24.56 7.95 24.00
CA GLN A 1100 -24.80 7.22 22.76
C GLN A 1100 -26.29 6.93 22.52
N GLU A 1101 -27.11 6.72 23.56
CA GLU A 1101 -28.55 6.43 23.37
C GLU A 1101 -29.28 7.60 22.66
N PRO A 1102 -29.11 8.86 23.11
CA PRO A 1102 -29.62 10.00 22.34
C PRO A 1102 -29.09 10.09 20.90
N LEU A 1103 -27.81 9.83 20.65
CA LEU A 1103 -27.28 9.79 19.28
C LEU A 1103 -28.00 8.73 18.43
N PHE A 1104 -28.23 7.54 18.98
CA PHE A 1104 -28.96 6.47 18.28
C PHE A 1104 -30.40 6.87 17.97
N ARG A 1105 -31.09 7.56 18.88
CA ARG A 1105 -32.43 8.11 18.59
C ARG A 1105 -32.43 9.14 17.45
N LEU A 1106 -31.39 9.96 17.35
CA LEU A 1106 -31.27 11.00 16.32
C LEU A 1106 -30.88 10.42 14.94
N MET A 1107 -30.00 9.43 14.93
CA MET A 1107 -29.39 8.88 13.70
C MET A 1107 -30.09 7.61 13.18
N LYS A 1108 -30.66 6.81 14.08
CA LYS A 1108 -31.13 5.43 13.87
C LYS A 1108 -30.11 4.53 13.15
N PRO A 1109 -28.95 4.23 13.78
CA PRO A 1109 -27.88 3.42 13.22
C PRO A 1109 -28.27 1.97 12.91
N GLU A 1110 -29.42 1.51 13.38
CA GLU A 1110 -29.97 0.19 13.08
C GLU A 1110 -30.15 0.01 11.56
N ASP A 1111 -30.37 1.10 10.82
CA ASP A 1111 -30.44 1.05 9.36
C ASP A 1111 -29.13 0.54 8.73
N ILE A 1112 -27.96 0.81 9.32
CA ILE A 1112 -26.66 0.25 8.87
C ILE A 1112 -26.23 -0.97 9.68
N GLY A 1113 -27.14 -1.54 10.48
CA GLY A 1113 -26.93 -2.74 11.28
C GLY A 1113 -26.05 -2.55 12.52
N VAL A 1114 -26.04 -1.34 13.08
CA VAL A 1114 -25.39 -1.08 14.37
C VAL A 1114 -26.45 -0.93 15.46
N GLU A 1115 -26.32 -1.70 16.53
CA GLU A 1115 -27.20 -1.69 17.69
C GLU A 1115 -26.45 -1.24 18.96
N LEU A 1116 -27.17 -0.69 19.95
CA LEU A 1116 -26.61 -0.45 21.29
C LEU A 1116 -26.93 -1.59 22.22
N THR A 1117 -25.91 -2.05 22.92
CA THR A 1117 -26.04 -3.00 24.01
C THR A 1117 -26.50 -2.33 25.31
N GLU A 1118 -26.91 -3.11 26.33
CA GLU A 1118 -27.35 -2.59 27.64
C GLU A 1118 -26.32 -1.69 28.34
N GLY A 1119 -25.03 -1.81 27.99
CA GLY A 1119 -23.94 -0.99 28.50
C GLY A 1119 -23.60 0.23 27.63
N PHE A 1120 -24.46 0.60 26.67
CA PHE A 1120 -24.25 1.70 25.72
C PHE A 1120 -23.00 1.55 24.83
N MET A 1121 -22.58 0.31 24.56
CA MET A 1121 -21.54 0.00 23.58
C MET A 1121 -22.19 -0.47 22.28
N MET A 1122 -21.54 -0.20 21.14
CA MET A 1122 -22.03 -0.54 19.80
C MET A 1122 -21.75 -2.01 19.45
N GLU A 1123 -22.71 -2.63 18.77
CA GLU A 1123 -22.61 -3.96 18.18
C GLU A 1123 -22.98 -3.88 16.69
N PRO A 1124 -22.13 -4.34 15.75
CA PRO A 1124 -20.85 -5.01 15.97
C PRO A 1124 -19.73 -4.06 16.46
N GLU A 1125 -18.71 -4.62 17.12
CA GLU A 1125 -17.66 -3.85 17.83
C GLU A 1125 -16.82 -2.95 16.93
N ALA A 1126 -16.54 -3.38 15.69
CA ALA A 1126 -15.85 -2.55 14.69
C ALA A 1126 -16.81 -1.51 14.10
N SER A 1127 -17.26 -0.59 14.96
CA SER A 1127 -18.14 0.53 14.64
C SER A 1127 -17.67 1.78 15.37
N VAL A 1128 -17.82 2.94 14.74
CA VAL A 1128 -17.41 4.24 15.29
C VAL A 1128 -18.58 5.20 15.19
N SER A 1129 -18.92 5.85 16.30
CA SER A 1129 -19.89 6.94 16.38
C SER A 1129 -19.18 8.21 16.82
N ALA A 1130 -19.62 9.36 16.28
CA ALA A 1130 -19.04 10.63 16.68
C ALA A 1130 -19.94 11.84 16.43
N MET A 1131 -19.66 12.89 17.20
CA MET A 1131 -20.16 14.25 17.01
C MET A 1131 -19.08 15.11 16.34
N VAL A 1132 -19.47 15.96 15.39
CA VAL A 1132 -18.57 16.71 14.51
C VAL A 1132 -18.86 18.22 14.59
N PHE A 1133 -17.80 19.02 14.72
CA PHE A 1133 -17.86 20.48 14.80
C PHE A 1133 -17.00 21.13 13.72
N ALA A 1134 -17.49 22.22 13.12
CA ALA A 1134 -16.79 22.98 12.08
C ALA A 1134 -15.82 24.06 12.62
N HIS A 1135 -15.80 24.28 13.93
CA HIS A 1135 -15.14 25.45 14.52
C HIS A 1135 -13.60 25.47 14.28
N PRO A 1136 -13.01 26.58 13.79
CA PRO A 1136 -11.57 26.67 13.48
C PRO A 1136 -10.62 26.37 14.63
N GLU A 1137 -11.01 26.72 15.86
CA GLU A 1137 -10.22 26.45 17.07
C GLU A 1137 -10.55 25.10 17.75
N ALA A 1138 -11.40 24.27 17.13
CA ALA A 1138 -11.75 22.97 17.68
C ALA A 1138 -10.53 22.03 17.72
N ARG A 1139 -10.32 21.36 18.85
CA ARG A 1139 -9.18 20.47 19.09
C ARG A 1139 -9.46 19.51 20.23
N TYR A 1140 -8.76 18.37 20.26
CA TYR A 1140 -8.88 17.40 21.33
C TYR A 1140 -8.34 17.98 22.65
N PHE A 1141 -9.05 17.73 23.76
CA PHE A 1141 -8.64 18.15 25.09
C PHE A 1141 -9.07 17.15 26.16
N ASN A 1142 -8.38 17.20 27.31
CA ASN A 1142 -8.70 16.39 28.49
C ASN A 1142 -9.33 17.29 29.58
N VAL A 1143 -10.51 16.90 30.06
CA VAL A 1143 -11.27 17.62 31.08
C VAL A 1143 -10.60 17.54 32.47
N ASP A 1144 -9.95 16.43 32.79
CA ASP A 1144 -9.31 16.13 34.09
C ASP A 1144 -7.85 16.62 34.19
N LYS A 1145 -7.49 17.66 33.44
CA LYS A 1145 -6.11 18.18 33.42
C LYS A 1145 -5.70 18.70 34.81
N VAL A 1146 -4.85 17.95 35.50
CA VAL A 1146 -4.28 18.33 36.81
C VAL A 1146 -3.23 19.43 36.62
N LYS A 1147 -3.18 20.37 37.56
CA LYS A 1147 -2.28 21.53 37.54
C LYS A 1147 -0.82 21.17 37.77
#